data_AF-A0A7C1N983-F1
#
_entry.id   AF-A0A7C1N983-F1
#
_cell.length_a   1.000
_cell.length_b   1.000
_cell.length_c   1.000
_cell.angle_alpha   90.00
_cell.angle_beta   90.00
_cell.angle_gamma   90.00
#
_symmetry.space_group_name_H-M   'P 1'
#
loop_
_entity.id
_entity.type
_entity.pdbx_description
1 polymer ?
#
loop_
_entity_poly.entity_id
_entity_poly.type
_entity_poly.pdbx_seq_one_letter_code
_entity_poly.pdbx_strand_id
1 'polypeptide(L)'
;MSQNQDINAVFIQFLHENPEVKIVCFDYFDTLVKRTVMPEATKQIACDQLSLLMNRRFSGFKLYKWRSELEVQICTENASNGGDNEFNLIDFASQFKKLLQKQLTNERFYFSTKDFVEKIINIEIAVEKAVQRPCEDTISMLKEVNSKGLKTAIISDFYLPGRYFKQLILYHQLEKYVNAVFISADTGLTKASGRNYPSVLKAFACRPENIVMVGDNLHADHDMAKKNGINSFFIDRQEQKTVYTRWSKKELPERVEKLKRQISGEVEKNSNHVFPELALILWHFSYLLWQRLYWNGIRDVFFFSKEGEFLKFLFQRFQNDFFGAQIIQSHYLIISRKASYIGSLKPLKEENFTGIFNQYRNISPRDFLLSLSFNEEEARDICDNLNINFAEILTNFPDSTEFYNIYSLKKFQILYENKRNEQRNNLIAYLDSFGIDYHRDGINIVDVGWKGSIQDNLFFTLKEKVNISGYYVGLFQPTNVREKNRKTGVLFSETPQKSSYFDIYRTNTSLFEMILGASHGSADGYYTREERDPLDNRPHSRISHCVNLGEKEICITTVDYPEERHLFKKHIKPLQKNLYNLFNKLTEYYYCNGAVIPDDEWFARHHGRIVFKPTKREVDFFESLTHLENFGIFDYTDFKTRQRIGKMERLQNLRKIIKDPKPILDTGIWPPIILRRLGIGFYHKRYGKRCFQKSFSEKIGIETQNECNKYNRLNPKNKTKIAFLLGYPEISGGTIVIFEHAIRLARRGFQVFIITLEKILPQRYAWHPEASELNWQTFHEVRNMHFDVAIATWWNSVFMLRMISARTYLYFVQSIESRFVQTNDQVTDEKLALKRFIESTYLYPLPVITEAQWIQEYLKAHYGHSSVLVRNGIRKDIYAVDGTCLSPRTPGKLRVLVEGPLGVSFKNVERTIELCRHSDADEIWLMTSSKVETFPGVDRVYSQVPLLETPSIYRSCDVLVKLSYIEGMFGPPLEMFHCGGTAIVYNVTGHDEYIRHNSNSIVVQTNDEVKVIEKINMLKHQPAVRERLKRGACKTAQKWPSWERASRNLEKVLNRFKARNWPDQAYLGHLTDNLHQNFEKEMQLINLTPFYKENLSSPQTFQLYWHVGQGFSESESWKTTYKSGQWVTLTKPLHADSKTIYLRIDPVMKNGVVTIEHISIYNTEKNQPVVSYDASTGWTSLKIAGTAHILTRNGCLVIESKGQDPQILLPPVLLSNRDSDIKLETRIKFMSFAQAVRDLFSNKENNT
;
A
#
# COMPACT_ATOMS: atom_id res chain seq x y z
N MET A 1 -13.90 37.25 29.15
CA MET A 1 -14.09 37.04 30.60
C MET A 1 -12.86 36.31 31.13
N SER A 2 -12.33 36.68 32.30
CA SER A 2 -11.10 36.12 32.88
C SER A 2 -11.23 34.62 33.19
N GLN A 3 -10.15 33.86 32.99
CA GLN A 3 -10.02 32.38 33.05
C GLN A 3 -10.35 31.67 34.38
N ASN A 4 -11.08 32.31 35.32
CA ASN A 4 -11.39 31.73 36.63
C ASN A 4 -12.87 31.87 37.06
N GLN A 5 -13.76 32.30 36.17
CA GLN A 5 -15.21 32.21 36.43
C GLN A 5 -15.72 30.84 35.98
N ASP A 6 -16.46 30.16 36.86
CA ASP A 6 -17.18 28.94 36.51
C ASP A 6 -18.18 29.26 35.38
N ILE A 7 -17.85 28.84 34.16
CA ILE A 7 -18.63 29.12 32.95
C ILE A 7 -20.07 28.60 33.09
N ASN A 8 -20.27 27.55 33.88
CA ASN A 8 -21.59 27.02 34.16
C ASN A 8 -22.39 28.00 35.01
N ALA A 9 -21.82 28.52 36.10
CA ALA A 9 -22.48 29.51 36.94
C ALA A 9 -22.86 30.78 36.14
N VAL A 10 -21.98 31.24 35.26
CA VAL A 10 -22.25 32.38 34.36
C VAL A 10 -23.40 32.08 33.40
N PHE A 11 -23.45 30.87 32.84
CA PHE A 11 -24.53 30.47 31.94
C PHE A 11 -25.88 30.34 32.67
N ILE A 12 -25.88 29.83 33.89
CA ILE A 12 -27.11 29.76 34.70
C ILE A 12 -27.62 31.15 35.04
N GLN A 13 -26.74 32.09 35.38
CA GLN A 13 -27.11 33.49 35.55
C GLN A 13 -27.72 34.07 34.26
N PHE A 14 -27.11 33.77 33.09
CA PHE A 14 -27.66 34.16 31.79
C PHE A 14 -29.08 33.60 31.57
N LEU A 15 -29.35 32.34 31.93
CA LEU A 15 -30.70 31.77 31.83
C LEU A 15 -31.69 32.44 32.79
N HIS A 16 -31.25 32.85 33.99
CA HIS A 16 -32.10 33.62 34.91
C HIS A 16 -32.44 35.01 34.37
N GLU A 17 -31.52 35.64 33.64
CA GLU A 17 -31.73 36.93 32.98
C GLU A 17 -32.61 36.84 31.72
N ASN A 18 -32.79 35.63 31.17
CA ASN A 18 -33.56 35.36 29.95
C ASN A 18 -34.62 34.26 30.20
N PRO A 19 -35.65 34.51 31.05
CA PRO A 19 -36.62 33.51 31.49
C PRO A 19 -37.53 32.96 30.38
N GLU A 20 -37.56 33.62 29.22
CA GLU A 20 -38.29 33.19 28.02
C GLU A 20 -37.63 32.00 27.30
N VAL A 21 -36.37 31.68 27.60
CA VAL A 21 -35.65 30.56 27.00
C VAL A 21 -36.25 29.23 27.43
N LYS A 22 -36.58 28.38 26.45
CA LYS A 22 -37.15 27.04 26.63
C LYS A 22 -36.27 25.93 26.05
N ILE A 23 -35.41 26.28 25.11
CA ILE A 23 -34.55 25.36 24.38
C ILE A 23 -33.11 25.88 24.39
N VAL A 24 -32.17 25.02 24.73
CA VAL A 24 -30.73 25.31 24.68
C VAL A 24 -30.10 24.46 23.59
N CYS A 25 -29.60 25.12 22.56
CA CYS A 25 -28.89 24.48 21.46
C CYS A 25 -27.39 24.59 21.70
N PHE A 26 -26.67 23.49 21.53
CA PHE A 26 -25.21 23.43 21.64
C PHE A 26 -24.59 23.15 20.28
N ASP A 27 -23.51 23.86 19.96
CA ASP A 27 -22.57 23.34 18.99
C ASP A 27 -21.86 22.08 19.53
N TYR A 28 -21.33 21.26 18.62
CA TYR A 28 -20.67 20.01 19.02
C TYR A 28 -19.16 20.15 19.19
N PHE A 29 -18.47 20.66 18.17
CA PHE A 29 -17.01 20.62 18.10
C PHE A 29 -16.39 21.83 18.80
N ASP A 30 -15.39 21.61 19.64
CA ASP A 30 -14.76 22.61 20.51
C ASP A 30 -15.72 23.24 21.55
N THR A 31 -17.02 22.97 21.44
CA THR A 31 -18.05 23.25 22.42
C THR A 31 -18.20 22.08 23.39
N LEU A 32 -18.96 21.04 23.05
CA LEU A 32 -19.18 19.84 23.88
C LEU A 32 -18.01 18.85 23.84
N VAL A 33 -17.31 18.77 22.70
CA VAL A 33 -16.24 17.81 22.45
C VAL A 33 -15.11 18.50 21.68
N LYS A 34 -13.87 18.39 22.17
CA LYS A 34 -12.67 18.89 21.51
C LYS A 34 -11.87 17.79 20.85
N ARG A 35 -11.08 18.12 19.82
CA ARG A 35 -10.17 17.15 19.18
C ARG A 35 -8.74 17.26 19.73
N THR A 36 -8.01 16.16 19.71
CA THR A 36 -6.58 16.10 20.07
C THR A 36 -5.65 16.41 18.89
N VAL A 37 -6.21 16.44 17.68
CA VAL A 37 -5.57 16.83 16.42
C VAL A 37 -6.34 17.99 15.81
N MET A 38 -5.72 18.77 14.91
CA MET A 38 -6.45 19.81 14.19
C MET A 38 -7.58 19.19 13.36
N PRO A 39 -8.74 19.86 13.18
CA PRO A 39 -9.90 19.29 12.50
C PRO A 39 -9.58 18.66 11.14
N GLU A 40 -8.81 19.35 10.29
CA GLU A 40 -8.46 18.85 8.96
C GLU A 40 -7.60 17.57 8.97
N ALA A 41 -6.91 17.27 10.07
CA ALA A 41 -6.12 16.05 10.20
C ALA A 41 -6.98 14.79 10.28
N THR A 42 -8.24 14.88 10.70
CA THR A 42 -9.13 13.70 10.74
C THR A 42 -9.33 13.14 9.35
N LYS A 43 -9.54 14.01 8.36
CA LYS A 43 -9.65 13.63 6.94
C LYS A 43 -8.37 13.00 6.39
N GLN A 44 -7.20 13.54 6.77
CA GLN A 44 -5.90 12.98 6.37
C GLN A 44 -5.71 11.56 6.91
N ILE A 45 -5.97 11.38 8.21
CA ILE A 45 -5.91 10.08 8.88
C ILE A 45 -6.92 9.10 8.25
N ALA A 46 -8.14 9.54 7.96
CA ALA A 46 -9.14 8.71 7.29
C ALA A 46 -8.65 8.24 5.91
N CYS A 47 -7.94 9.09 5.17
CA CYS A 47 -7.32 8.72 3.90
C CYS A 47 -6.13 7.75 4.08
N ASP A 48 -5.35 7.86 5.14
CA ASP A 48 -4.32 6.87 5.48
C ASP A 48 -4.93 5.50 5.80
N GLN A 49 -6.06 5.46 6.51
CA GLN A 49 -6.78 4.19 6.78
C GLN A 49 -7.41 3.60 5.51
N LEU A 50 -7.97 4.45 4.64
CA LEU A 50 -8.44 4.02 3.33
C LEU A 50 -7.29 3.49 2.47
N SER A 51 -6.11 4.11 2.52
CA SER A 51 -4.90 3.62 1.84
C SER A 51 -4.57 2.19 2.27
N LEU A 52 -4.64 1.88 3.57
CA LEU A 52 -4.44 0.52 4.07
C LEU A 52 -5.47 -0.47 3.50
N LEU A 53 -6.76 -0.13 3.49
CA LEU A 53 -7.83 -0.94 2.89
C LEU A 53 -7.73 -1.07 1.37
N MET A 54 -7.01 -0.17 0.71
CA MET A 54 -6.73 -0.26 -0.72
C MET A 54 -5.39 -0.95 -1.01
N ASN A 55 -4.85 -1.71 -0.05
CA ASN A 55 -3.53 -2.36 -0.15
C ASN A 55 -2.42 -1.38 -0.55
N ARG A 56 -2.50 -0.15 -0.02
CA ARG A 56 -1.57 0.97 -0.31
C ARG A 56 -1.40 1.27 -1.80
N ARG A 57 -2.36 0.90 -2.66
CA ARG A 57 -2.37 1.26 -4.10
C ARG A 57 -2.23 2.76 -4.32
N PHE A 58 -2.82 3.54 -3.41
CA PHE A 58 -2.63 4.98 -3.33
C PHE A 58 -2.13 5.33 -1.94
N SER A 59 -1.21 6.28 -1.84
CA SER A 59 -0.81 6.84 -0.54
C SER A 59 -1.98 7.62 0.07
N GLY A 60 -2.05 7.69 1.40
CA GLY A 60 -3.09 8.47 2.08
C GLY A 60 -3.02 9.96 1.73
N PHE A 61 -1.83 10.51 1.48
CA PHE A 61 -1.68 11.87 0.95
C PHE A 61 -2.36 12.05 -0.41
N LYS A 62 -2.17 11.11 -1.35
CA LYS A 62 -2.78 11.18 -2.69
C LYS A 62 -4.29 11.07 -2.61
N LEU A 63 -4.80 10.16 -1.78
CA LEU A 63 -6.22 10.02 -1.49
C LEU A 63 -6.80 11.31 -0.87
N TYR A 64 -6.08 11.92 0.07
CA TYR A 64 -6.48 13.19 0.69
C TYR A 64 -6.53 14.33 -0.32
N LYS A 65 -5.55 14.44 -1.22
CA LYS A 65 -5.56 15.45 -2.28
C LYS A 65 -6.79 15.32 -3.18
N TRP A 66 -7.07 14.12 -3.69
CA TRP A 66 -8.26 13.87 -4.52
C TRP A 66 -9.55 14.08 -3.76
N ARG A 67 -9.58 13.74 -2.46
CA ARG A 67 -10.69 14.07 -1.58
C ARG A 67 -10.91 15.58 -1.52
N SER A 68 -9.89 16.37 -1.22
CA SER A 68 -10.01 17.83 -1.13
C SER A 68 -10.50 18.47 -2.43
N GLU A 69 -9.99 18.01 -3.58
CA GLU A 69 -10.45 18.48 -4.90
C GLU A 69 -11.95 18.16 -5.12
N LEU A 70 -12.38 16.95 -4.77
CA LEU A 70 -13.77 16.53 -4.91
C LEU A 70 -14.70 17.22 -3.89
N GLU A 71 -14.25 17.46 -2.66
CA GLU A 71 -15.00 18.23 -1.65
C GLU A 71 -15.32 19.63 -2.19
N VAL A 72 -14.31 20.34 -2.71
CA VAL A 72 -14.51 21.68 -3.30
C VAL A 72 -15.50 21.64 -4.46
N GLN A 73 -15.40 20.64 -5.33
CA GLN A 73 -16.33 20.47 -6.45
C GLN A 73 -17.77 20.30 -5.94
N ILE A 74 -18.02 19.36 -5.03
CA ILE A 74 -19.37 19.07 -4.53
C ILE A 74 -19.94 20.27 -3.75
N CYS A 75 -19.14 20.93 -2.91
CA CYS A 75 -19.56 22.15 -2.20
C CYS A 75 -19.98 23.25 -3.18
N THR A 76 -19.22 23.46 -4.26
CA THR A 76 -19.52 24.50 -5.27
C THR A 76 -20.80 24.16 -6.05
N GLU A 77 -21.00 22.89 -6.41
CA GLU A 77 -22.23 22.42 -7.05
C GLU A 77 -23.45 22.62 -6.14
N ASN A 78 -23.34 22.26 -4.85
CA ASN A 78 -24.41 22.44 -3.88
C ASN A 78 -24.77 23.92 -3.67
N ALA A 79 -23.77 24.79 -3.57
CA ALA A 79 -23.98 26.23 -3.47
C ALA A 79 -24.68 26.81 -4.71
N SER A 80 -24.30 26.33 -5.90
CA SER A 80 -24.93 26.73 -7.17
C SER A 80 -26.38 26.29 -7.27
N ASN A 81 -26.75 25.18 -6.62
CA ASN A 81 -28.11 24.66 -6.55
C ASN A 81 -28.94 25.25 -5.39
N GLY A 82 -28.48 26.34 -4.77
CA GLY A 82 -29.19 27.06 -3.71
C GLY A 82 -28.88 26.59 -2.28
N GLY A 83 -28.03 25.58 -2.11
CA GLY A 83 -27.48 25.15 -0.82
C GLY A 83 -26.34 26.04 -0.32
N ASP A 84 -25.70 25.67 0.79
CA ASP A 84 -24.42 26.24 1.25
C ASP A 84 -23.22 25.48 0.66
N ASN A 85 -22.00 25.99 0.89
CA ASN A 85 -20.74 25.29 0.61
C ASN A 85 -20.51 24.11 1.57
N GLU A 86 -21.42 23.15 1.56
CA GLU A 86 -21.47 21.97 2.42
C GLU A 86 -21.64 20.71 1.57
N PHE A 87 -21.19 19.56 2.05
CA PHE A 87 -21.39 18.29 1.37
C PHE A 87 -21.85 17.17 2.33
N ASN A 88 -22.54 16.19 1.77
CA ASN A 88 -22.95 14.99 2.49
C ASN A 88 -21.93 13.85 2.24
N LEU A 89 -21.43 13.22 3.31
CA LEU A 89 -20.42 12.17 3.20
C LEU A 89 -20.86 10.96 2.36
N ILE A 90 -22.15 10.61 2.33
CA ILE A 90 -22.67 9.47 1.55
C ILE A 90 -22.52 9.77 0.05
N ASP A 91 -22.92 10.98 -0.35
CA ASP A 91 -22.85 11.43 -1.73
C ASP A 91 -21.38 11.58 -2.14
N PHE A 92 -20.56 12.21 -1.28
CA PHE A 92 -19.12 12.27 -1.45
C PHE A 92 -18.52 10.88 -1.65
N ALA A 93 -18.77 9.92 -0.76
CA ALA A 93 -18.17 8.58 -0.84
C ALA A 93 -18.56 7.85 -2.13
N SER A 94 -19.80 8.04 -2.59
CA SER A 94 -20.29 7.48 -3.86
C SER A 94 -19.57 8.08 -5.06
N GLN A 95 -19.34 9.40 -5.07
CA GLN A 95 -18.59 10.09 -6.12
C GLN A 95 -17.09 9.80 -6.05
N PHE A 96 -16.54 9.74 -4.84
CA PHE A 96 -15.13 9.44 -4.59
C PHE A 96 -14.79 8.03 -5.07
N LYS A 97 -15.69 7.06 -4.88
CA LYS A 97 -15.57 5.74 -5.51
C LYS A 97 -15.44 5.84 -7.03
N LYS A 98 -16.32 6.60 -7.69
CA LYS A 98 -16.29 6.77 -9.16
C LYS A 98 -14.97 7.41 -9.60
N LEU A 99 -14.47 8.40 -8.85
CA LEU A 99 -13.17 9.01 -9.08
C LEU A 99 -12.06 7.97 -8.97
N LEU A 100 -12.01 7.19 -7.89
CA LEU A 100 -11.00 6.15 -7.69
C LEU A 100 -11.07 5.04 -8.76
N GLN A 101 -12.28 4.66 -9.18
CA GLN A 101 -12.47 3.71 -10.27
C GLN A 101 -11.90 4.23 -11.60
N LYS A 102 -12.05 5.52 -11.90
CA LYS A 102 -11.42 6.15 -13.09
C LYS A 102 -9.89 6.14 -13.00
N GLN A 103 -9.31 6.18 -11.80
CA GLN A 103 -7.86 6.15 -11.60
C GLN A 103 -7.27 4.73 -11.68
N LEU A 104 -8.10 3.68 -11.60
CA LEU A 104 -7.70 2.27 -11.58
C LEU A 104 -8.02 1.56 -12.90
N THR A 105 -7.91 2.27 -14.03
CA THR A 105 -8.21 1.75 -15.39
C THR A 105 -7.72 0.31 -15.58
N ASN A 106 -8.64 -0.60 -15.87
CA ASN A 106 -8.46 -2.06 -16.06
C ASN A 106 -8.33 -2.94 -14.82
N GLU A 107 -8.39 -2.41 -13.60
CA GLU A 107 -8.43 -3.21 -12.37
C GLU A 107 -9.84 -3.28 -11.78
N ARG A 108 -10.25 -4.48 -11.36
CA ARG A 108 -11.56 -4.67 -10.72
C ARG A 108 -11.57 -3.95 -9.36
N PHE A 109 -12.39 -2.91 -9.24
CA PHE A 109 -12.64 -2.26 -7.96
C PHE A 109 -13.53 -3.17 -7.11
N TYR A 110 -12.93 -3.85 -6.13
CA TYR A 110 -13.56 -4.97 -5.42
C TYR A 110 -14.74 -4.58 -4.53
N PHE A 111 -14.90 -3.30 -4.19
CA PHE A 111 -16.00 -2.85 -3.35
C PHE A 111 -17.23 -2.48 -4.18
N SER A 112 -18.38 -3.04 -3.81
CA SER A 112 -19.67 -2.52 -4.27
C SER A 112 -19.83 -1.06 -3.80
N THR A 113 -20.71 -0.29 -4.42
CA THR A 113 -20.88 1.13 -4.03
C THR A 113 -21.34 1.24 -2.58
N LYS A 114 -22.30 0.39 -2.20
CA LYS A 114 -22.80 0.30 -0.82
C LYS A 114 -21.67 -0.04 0.17
N ASP A 115 -20.88 -1.06 -0.13
CA ASP A 115 -19.79 -1.50 0.76
C ASP A 115 -18.67 -0.45 0.88
N PHE A 116 -18.34 0.24 -0.21
CA PHE A 116 -17.35 1.32 -0.17
C PHE A 116 -17.83 2.49 0.68
N VAL A 117 -19.08 2.93 0.48
CA VAL A 117 -19.69 4.02 1.27
C VAL A 117 -19.70 3.66 2.74
N GLU A 118 -20.10 2.44 3.09
CA GLU A 118 -20.10 1.96 4.48
C GLU A 118 -18.69 1.97 5.10
N LYS A 119 -17.66 1.52 4.35
CA LYS A 119 -16.27 1.58 4.81
C LYS A 119 -15.79 3.00 5.05
N ILE A 120 -16.10 3.95 4.15
CA ILE A 120 -15.73 5.37 4.35
C ILE A 120 -16.39 5.93 5.61
N ILE A 121 -17.68 5.66 5.82
CA ILE A 121 -18.42 6.11 7.01
C ILE A 121 -17.81 5.51 8.28
N ASN A 122 -17.53 4.20 8.28
CA ASN A 122 -16.98 3.53 9.46
C ASN A 122 -15.57 4.03 9.80
N ILE A 123 -14.72 4.29 8.80
CA ILE A 123 -13.40 4.90 8.99
C ILE A 123 -13.55 6.30 9.58
N GLU A 124 -14.40 7.16 9.02
CA GLU A 124 -14.63 8.53 9.52
C GLU A 124 -15.07 8.54 10.98
N ILE A 125 -16.02 7.67 11.34
CA ILE A 125 -16.48 7.53 12.72
C ILE A 125 -15.36 7.03 13.63
N ALA A 126 -14.57 6.04 13.19
CA ALA A 126 -13.47 5.49 13.99
C ALA A 126 -12.40 6.55 14.28
N VAL A 127 -12.01 7.32 13.25
CA VAL A 127 -11.04 8.40 13.38
C VAL A 127 -11.56 9.50 14.29
N GLU A 128 -12.80 9.96 14.10
CA GLU A 128 -13.41 10.98 14.95
C GLU A 128 -13.48 10.54 16.41
N LYS A 129 -13.96 9.33 16.70
CA LYS A 129 -13.98 8.78 18.08
C LYS A 129 -12.59 8.73 18.70
N ALA A 130 -11.57 8.33 17.94
CA ALA A 130 -10.21 8.17 18.46
C ALA A 130 -9.58 9.50 18.92
N VAL A 131 -9.87 10.60 18.24
CA VAL A 131 -9.24 11.90 18.50
C VAL A 131 -10.06 12.82 19.41
N GLN A 132 -11.33 12.52 19.66
CA GLN A 132 -12.25 13.38 20.41
C GLN A 132 -12.16 13.19 21.93
N ARG A 133 -12.26 14.28 22.69
CA ARG A 133 -12.33 14.29 24.17
C ARG A 133 -13.46 15.21 24.65
N PRO A 134 -14.18 14.84 25.72
CA PRO A 134 -15.23 15.68 26.29
C PRO A 134 -14.70 17.03 26.79
N CYS A 135 -15.51 18.09 26.65
CA CYS A 135 -15.33 19.37 27.32
C CYS A 135 -16.18 19.39 28.60
N GLU A 136 -15.59 18.95 29.71
CA GLU A 136 -16.30 18.70 30.98
C GLU A 136 -17.09 19.90 31.52
N ASP A 137 -16.61 21.11 31.27
CA ASP A 137 -17.26 22.36 31.68
C ASP A 137 -18.63 22.54 30.99
N THR A 138 -18.67 22.38 29.67
CA THR A 138 -19.90 22.48 28.87
C THR A 138 -20.79 21.24 28.95
N ILE A 139 -20.22 20.06 29.20
CA ILE A 139 -21.03 18.86 29.46
C ILE A 139 -21.76 18.98 30.79
N SER A 140 -21.11 19.58 31.81
CA SER A 140 -21.75 19.89 33.08
C SER A 140 -22.92 20.86 32.88
N MET A 141 -22.73 21.89 32.05
CA MET A 141 -23.78 22.82 31.63
C MET A 141 -24.95 22.11 30.93
N LEU A 142 -24.67 21.24 29.95
CA LEU A 142 -25.70 20.45 29.26
C LEU A 142 -26.52 19.58 30.23
N LYS A 143 -25.85 18.94 31.20
CA LYS A 143 -26.50 18.12 32.23
C LYS A 143 -27.39 18.95 33.14
N GLU A 144 -26.92 20.13 33.56
CA GLU A 144 -27.70 21.02 34.41
C GLU A 144 -28.94 21.56 33.70
N VAL A 145 -28.81 22.01 32.45
CA VAL A 145 -29.94 22.45 31.61
C VAL A 145 -31.01 21.35 31.53
N ASN A 146 -30.59 20.12 31.28
CA ASN A 146 -31.51 18.98 31.23
C ASN A 146 -32.20 18.75 32.59
N SER A 147 -31.46 18.85 33.70
CA SER A 147 -32.03 18.70 35.05
C SER A 147 -33.09 19.75 35.41
N LYS A 148 -33.02 20.94 34.79
CA LYS A 148 -34.01 22.02 34.93
C LYS A 148 -35.24 21.83 34.02
N GLY A 149 -35.33 20.73 33.27
CA GLY A 149 -36.45 20.41 32.39
C GLY A 149 -36.48 21.18 31.08
N LEU A 150 -35.43 21.91 30.74
CA LEU A 150 -35.30 22.60 29.45
C LEU A 150 -34.97 21.59 28.34
N LYS A 151 -35.48 21.85 27.13
CA LYS A 151 -35.14 21.03 25.97
C LYS A 151 -33.74 21.35 25.48
N THR A 152 -33.01 20.35 25.02
CA THR A 152 -31.65 20.50 24.51
C THR A 152 -31.55 20.01 23.07
N ALA A 153 -30.71 20.65 22.26
CA ALA A 153 -30.41 20.21 20.90
C ALA A 153 -28.93 20.36 20.58
N ILE A 154 -28.43 19.56 19.66
CA ILE A 154 -27.14 19.80 19.01
C ILE A 154 -27.40 20.40 17.62
N ILE A 155 -26.71 21.48 17.29
CA ILE A 155 -26.66 22.05 15.93
C ILE A 155 -25.19 22.10 15.52
N SER A 156 -24.80 21.37 14.47
CA SER A 156 -23.40 21.31 14.04
C SER A 156 -23.28 21.41 12.52
N ASP A 157 -22.31 22.21 12.07
CA ASP A 157 -21.85 22.22 10.68
C ASP A 157 -20.87 21.06 10.50
N PHE A 158 -21.33 19.95 9.91
CA PHE A 158 -20.53 18.76 9.73
C PHE A 158 -21.03 17.88 8.58
N TYR A 159 -20.09 17.29 7.84
CA TYR A 159 -20.37 16.52 6.63
C TYR A 159 -20.93 15.10 6.88
N LEU A 160 -20.85 14.58 8.11
CA LEU A 160 -21.37 13.24 8.46
C LEU A 160 -22.88 13.30 8.77
N PRO A 161 -23.75 12.59 8.05
CA PRO A 161 -25.21 12.66 8.25
C PRO A 161 -25.65 12.33 9.67
N GLY A 162 -26.74 12.96 10.13
CA GLY A 162 -27.18 12.93 11.53
C GLY A 162 -27.41 11.52 12.08
N ARG A 163 -27.90 10.59 11.24
CA ARG A 163 -28.10 9.18 11.64
C ARG A 163 -26.81 8.47 12.05
N TYR A 164 -25.68 8.83 11.44
CA TYR A 164 -24.35 8.29 11.79
C TYR A 164 -23.67 9.14 12.86
N PHE A 165 -23.87 10.46 12.82
CA PHE A 165 -23.38 11.39 13.84
C PHE A 165 -23.82 11.01 15.26
N LYS A 166 -25.04 10.47 15.42
CA LYS A 166 -25.54 9.92 16.71
C LYS A 166 -24.59 8.91 17.36
N GLN A 167 -23.75 8.22 16.59
CA GLN A 167 -22.74 7.31 17.15
C GLN A 167 -21.62 8.04 17.91
N LEU A 168 -21.33 9.30 17.56
CA LEU A 168 -20.38 10.15 18.31
C LEU A 168 -21.00 10.61 19.63
N ILE A 169 -22.29 10.94 19.62
CA ILE A 169 -23.05 11.29 20.84
C ILE A 169 -23.09 10.10 21.81
N LEU A 170 -23.42 8.90 21.31
CA LEU A 170 -23.43 7.66 22.10
C LEU A 170 -22.03 7.32 22.65
N TYR A 171 -20.99 7.54 21.86
CA TYR A 171 -19.61 7.27 22.29
C TYR A 171 -19.20 8.09 23.52
N HIS A 172 -19.64 9.35 23.60
CA HIS A 172 -19.42 10.23 24.76
C HIS A 172 -20.54 10.15 25.81
N GLN A 173 -21.49 9.21 25.68
CA GLN A 173 -22.60 8.99 26.62
C GLN A 173 -23.48 10.23 26.83
N LEU A 174 -23.72 10.99 25.75
CA LEU A 174 -24.49 12.23 25.77
C LEU A 174 -25.96 12.05 25.36
N GLU A 175 -26.36 10.85 24.92
CA GLU A 175 -27.67 10.59 24.33
C GLU A 175 -28.84 10.87 25.30
N LYS A 176 -28.62 10.69 26.59
CA LYS A 176 -29.62 10.95 27.64
C LYS A 176 -29.89 12.44 27.83
N TYR A 177 -28.95 13.28 27.41
CA TYR A 177 -28.99 14.71 27.66
C TYR A 177 -29.37 15.54 26.44
N VAL A 178 -29.56 14.93 25.27
CA VAL A 178 -29.79 15.61 23.99
C VAL A 178 -31.15 15.19 23.42
N ASN A 179 -32.09 16.13 23.28
CA ASN A 179 -33.44 15.82 22.76
C ASN A 179 -33.51 15.81 21.22
N ALA A 180 -32.71 16.63 20.54
CA ALA A 180 -32.68 16.71 19.08
C ALA A 180 -31.28 16.95 18.52
N VAL A 181 -31.05 16.60 17.25
CA VAL A 181 -29.77 16.76 16.57
C VAL A 181 -30.02 17.29 15.15
N PHE A 182 -29.36 18.38 14.79
CA PHE A 182 -29.44 19.03 13.50
C PHE A 182 -28.03 19.14 12.91
N ILE A 183 -27.77 18.41 11.84
CA ILE A 183 -26.46 18.40 11.16
C ILE A 183 -26.61 19.01 9.76
N SER A 184 -25.70 19.89 9.38
CA SER A 184 -25.74 20.58 8.08
C SER A 184 -25.76 19.63 6.88
N ALA A 185 -25.08 18.47 6.96
CA ALA A 185 -25.11 17.45 5.91
C ALA A 185 -26.50 16.89 5.58
N ASP A 186 -27.45 16.95 6.51
CA ASP A 186 -28.82 16.45 6.27
C ASP A 186 -29.69 17.46 5.50
N THR A 187 -29.38 18.75 5.59
CA THR A 187 -30.17 19.85 5.00
C THR A 187 -29.45 20.59 3.88
N GLY A 188 -28.12 20.47 3.79
CA GLY A 188 -27.26 21.28 2.93
C GLY A 188 -27.15 22.74 3.37
N LEU A 189 -27.63 23.08 4.58
CA LEU A 189 -27.64 24.44 5.13
C LEU A 189 -26.87 24.51 6.45
N THR A 190 -26.06 25.55 6.59
CA THR A 190 -25.09 25.72 7.68
C THR A 190 -25.54 26.76 8.71
N LYS A 191 -25.00 26.64 9.93
CA LYS A 191 -25.07 27.69 10.96
C LYS A 191 -24.29 28.91 10.51
N ALA A 192 -23.12 28.69 9.89
CA ALA A 192 -22.22 29.73 9.43
C ALA A 192 -22.87 30.70 8.43
N SER A 193 -23.81 30.24 7.59
CA SER A 193 -24.61 31.12 6.73
C SER A 193 -25.84 31.73 7.43
N GLY A 194 -26.17 31.22 8.63
CA GLY A 194 -27.40 31.48 9.37
C GLY A 194 -28.64 30.74 8.83
N ARG A 195 -28.53 30.01 7.72
CA ARG A 195 -29.69 29.40 7.03
C ARG A 195 -30.21 28.12 7.68
N ASN A 196 -29.45 27.50 8.59
CA ASN A 196 -29.92 26.32 9.33
C ASN A 196 -30.88 26.67 10.48
N TYR A 197 -30.75 27.86 11.09
CA TYR A 197 -31.56 28.26 12.25
C TYR A 197 -33.08 28.28 12.01
N PRO A 198 -33.61 28.76 10.86
CA PRO A 198 -35.04 28.68 10.56
C PRO A 198 -35.61 27.26 10.62
N SER A 199 -34.84 26.26 10.16
CA SER A 199 -35.24 24.85 10.20
C SER A 199 -35.36 24.33 11.64
N VAL A 200 -34.48 24.79 12.53
CA VAL A 200 -34.53 24.47 13.97
C VAL A 200 -35.75 25.09 14.64
N LEU A 201 -36.02 26.37 14.38
CA LEU A 201 -37.21 27.06 14.91
C LEU A 201 -38.51 26.37 14.48
N LYS A 202 -38.57 25.97 13.20
CA LYS A 202 -39.70 25.21 12.64
C LYS A 202 -39.85 23.84 13.31
N ALA A 203 -38.76 23.10 13.49
CA ALA A 203 -38.79 21.78 14.11
C ALA A 203 -39.28 21.81 15.57
N PHE A 204 -38.96 22.87 16.31
CA PHE A 204 -39.41 23.06 17.68
C PHE A 204 -40.73 23.83 17.83
N ALA A 205 -41.27 24.38 16.76
CA ALA A 205 -42.46 25.24 16.76
C ALA A 205 -42.38 26.35 17.83
N CYS A 206 -41.29 27.11 17.83
CA CYS A 206 -41.00 28.14 18.84
C CYS A 206 -40.55 29.47 18.22
N ARG A 207 -40.55 30.54 19.03
CA ARG A 207 -40.04 31.85 18.62
C ARG A 207 -38.52 31.93 18.82
N PRO A 208 -37.81 32.77 18.05
CA PRO A 208 -36.35 32.93 18.18
C PRO A 208 -35.87 33.20 19.61
N GLU A 209 -36.59 34.04 20.36
CA GLU A 209 -36.25 34.39 21.75
C GLU A 209 -36.30 33.17 22.70
N ASN A 210 -37.07 32.13 22.36
CA ASN A 210 -37.16 30.91 23.17
C ASN A 210 -35.93 29.99 23.05
N ILE A 211 -35.00 30.28 22.13
CA ILE A 211 -33.80 29.48 21.90
C ILE A 211 -32.56 30.28 22.29
N VAL A 212 -31.61 29.62 22.97
CA VAL A 212 -30.22 30.09 23.08
C VAL A 212 -29.28 29.14 22.33
N MET A 213 -28.36 29.68 21.54
CA MET A 213 -27.25 28.96 20.90
C MET A 213 -25.99 29.09 21.75
N VAL A 214 -25.40 27.97 22.15
CA VAL A 214 -24.17 27.87 22.93
C VAL A 214 -23.07 27.31 22.03
N GLY A 215 -21.98 28.04 21.82
CA GLY A 215 -20.90 27.57 20.93
C GLY A 215 -19.61 28.38 20.98
N ASP A 216 -18.56 27.86 20.36
CA ASP A 216 -17.20 28.45 20.38
C ASP A 216 -16.86 29.32 19.14
N ASN A 217 -17.72 29.30 18.12
CA ASN A 217 -17.51 30.04 16.90
C ASN A 217 -18.26 31.38 16.95
N LEU A 218 -17.51 32.48 17.06
CA LEU A 218 -18.09 33.82 17.18
C LEU A 218 -18.98 34.17 15.97
N HIS A 219 -18.58 33.78 14.76
CA HIS A 219 -19.36 34.08 13.57
C HIS A 219 -20.63 33.21 13.48
N ALA A 220 -20.48 31.89 13.60
CA ALA A 220 -21.58 30.95 13.38
C ALA A 220 -22.55 30.88 14.57
N ASP A 221 -22.03 30.75 15.79
CA ASP A 221 -22.84 30.46 16.99
C ASP A 221 -23.35 31.72 17.70
N HIS A 222 -22.70 32.86 17.48
CA HIS A 222 -23.07 34.13 18.09
C HIS A 222 -23.65 35.11 17.06
N ASP A 223 -22.88 35.55 16.07
CA ASP A 223 -23.31 36.60 15.15
C ASP A 223 -24.49 36.15 14.27
N MET A 224 -24.41 34.96 13.67
CA MET A 224 -25.50 34.43 12.83
C MET A 224 -26.73 33.99 13.63
N ALA A 225 -26.54 33.51 14.87
CA ALA A 225 -27.66 33.25 15.78
C ALA A 225 -28.42 34.55 16.11
N LYS A 226 -27.70 35.60 16.52
CA LYS A 226 -28.28 36.92 16.82
C LYS A 226 -28.97 37.54 15.60
N LYS A 227 -28.39 37.38 14.40
CA LYS A 227 -29.01 37.83 13.14
C LYS A 227 -30.35 37.14 12.85
N ASN A 228 -30.56 35.92 13.34
CA ASN A 228 -31.83 35.20 13.25
C ASN A 228 -32.77 35.45 14.46
N GLY A 229 -32.44 36.41 15.33
CA GLY A 229 -33.22 36.72 16.53
C GLY A 229 -33.04 35.73 17.69
N ILE A 230 -32.08 34.80 17.58
CA ILE A 230 -31.84 33.75 18.58
C ILE A 230 -30.86 34.30 19.64
N ASN A 231 -31.11 33.96 20.91
CA ASN A 231 -30.17 34.27 21.99
C ASN A 231 -28.84 33.51 21.80
N SER A 232 -27.71 34.04 22.27
CA SER A 232 -26.41 33.38 22.04
C SER A 232 -25.50 33.49 23.26
N PHE A 233 -24.78 32.41 23.56
CA PHE A 233 -23.79 32.33 24.60
C PHE A 233 -22.46 31.83 24.02
N PHE A 234 -21.50 32.74 23.89
CA PHE A 234 -20.20 32.46 23.28
C PHE A 234 -19.21 31.86 24.29
N ILE A 235 -18.56 30.76 23.90
CA ILE A 235 -17.53 30.08 24.69
C ILE A 235 -16.15 30.36 24.10
N ASP A 236 -15.27 30.98 24.88
CA ASP A 236 -13.90 31.22 24.44
C ASP A 236 -13.04 29.94 24.53
N ARG A 237 -12.53 29.49 23.38
CA ARG A 237 -11.65 28.32 23.23
C ARG A 237 -10.27 28.64 22.64
N GLN A 238 -9.71 29.82 22.91
CA GLN A 238 -8.37 30.21 22.39
C GLN A 238 -7.24 29.22 22.74
N GLU A 239 -7.27 28.58 23.91
CA GLU A 239 -6.28 27.56 24.27
C GLU A 239 -6.32 26.35 23.33
N GLN A 240 -7.52 25.90 22.98
CA GLN A 240 -7.73 24.79 22.06
C GLN A 240 -7.27 25.15 20.64
N LYS A 241 -7.56 26.38 20.18
CA LYS A 241 -7.05 26.91 18.91
C LYS A 241 -5.51 26.91 18.88
N THR A 242 -4.87 27.26 20.00
CA THR A 242 -3.40 27.19 20.14
C THR A 242 -2.87 25.75 20.05
N VAL A 243 -3.58 24.77 20.63
CA VAL A 243 -3.23 23.34 20.48
C VAL A 243 -3.26 22.92 19.02
N TYR A 244 -4.28 23.32 18.26
CA TYR A 244 -4.37 23.03 16.82
C TYR A 244 -3.22 23.65 16.02
N THR A 245 -2.89 24.93 16.26
CA THR A 245 -1.75 25.59 15.59
C THR A 245 -0.42 24.93 15.91
N ARG A 246 -0.21 24.46 17.16
CA ARG A 246 1.00 23.73 17.53
C ARG A 246 1.06 22.36 16.87
N TRP A 247 -0.08 21.72 16.66
CA TRP A 247 -0.14 20.42 15.98
C TRP A 247 0.20 20.57 14.50
N SER A 248 -0.36 21.57 13.82
CA SER A 248 -0.18 21.78 12.38
C SER A 248 1.27 22.05 11.97
N LYS A 249 2.04 22.73 12.82
CA LYS A 249 3.45 23.08 12.58
C LYS A 249 4.44 21.91 12.68
N LYS A 250 4.03 20.75 13.23
CA LYS A 250 4.95 19.62 13.47
C LYS A 250 5.11 18.75 12.24
N GLU A 251 6.36 18.49 11.88
CA GLU A 251 6.72 17.57 10.81
C GLU A 251 6.64 16.09 11.22
N LEU A 252 6.62 15.19 10.22
CA LEU A 252 6.50 13.74 10.42
C LEU A 252 7.54 13.15 11.41
N PRO A 253 8.86 13.45 11.32
CA PRO A 253 9.84 12.89 12.25
C PRO A 253 9.57 13.30 13.70
N GLU A 254 9.15 14.53 13.93
CA GLU A 254 8.82 15.04 15.26
C GLU A 254 7.57 14.36 15.83
N ARG A 255 6.58 14.05 14.99
CA ARG A 255 5.39 13.29 15.39
C ARG A 255 5.74 11.87 15.81
N VAL A 256 6.61 11.19 15.06
CA VAL A 256 7.09 9.84 15.41
C VAL A 256 7.87 9.88 16.73
N GLU A 257 8.77 10.84 16.93
CA GLU A 257 9.51 10.98 18.19
C GLU A 257 8.60 11.31 19.37
N LYS A 258 7.61 12.19 19.16
CA LYS A 258 6.59 12.47 20.18
C LYS A 258 5.79 11.21 20.53
N LEU A 259 5.36 10.43 19.53
CA LEU A 259 4.68 9.16 19.74
C LEU A 259 5.54 8.19 20.56
N LYS A 260 6.80 7.98 20.15
CA LYS A 260 7.76 7.11 20.85
C LYS A 260 7.88 7.52 22.31
N ARG A 261 8.07 8.82 22.60
CA ARG A 261 8.15 9.34 23.98
C ARG A 261 6.86 9.17 24.78
N GLN A 262 5.70 9.44 24.18
CA GLN A 262 4.41 9.29 24.88
C GLN A 262 4.14 7.82 25.23
N ILE A 263 4.40 6.91 24.31
CA ILE A 263 4.23 5.48 24.55
C ILE A 263 5.24 4.98 25.58
N SER A 264 6.52 5.30 25.45
CA SER A 264 7.53 4.89 26.43
C SER A 264 7.22 5.45 27.82
N GLY A 265 6.76 6.71 27.91
CA GLY A 265 6.30 7.30 29.17
C GLY A 265 5.04 6.62 29.73
N GLU A 266 4.13 6.15 28.89
CA GLU A 266 2.95 5.39 29.33
C GLU A 266 3.34 4.01 29.88
N VAL A 267 4.27 3.34 29.22
CA VAL A 267 4.86 2.08 29.71
C VAL A 267 5.54 2.29 31.06
N GLU A 268 6.32 3.38 31.20
CA GLU A 268 6.99 3.74 32.46
C GLU A 268 6.01 4.04 33.59
N LYS A 269 4.93 4.79 33.35
CA LYS A 269 3.86 4.99 34.35
C LYS A 269 3.24 3.69 34.83
N ASN A 270 3.21 2.68 33.95
CA ASN A 270 2.70 1.34 34.22
C ASN A 270 3.80 0.37 34.65
N SER A 271 4.99 0.84 35.07
CA SER A 271 6.10 -0.02 35.54
C SER A 271 5.77 -0.80 36.82
N ASN A 272 4.70 -0.42 37.52
CA ASN A 272 4.12 -1.17 38.64
C ASN A 272 3.35 -2.41 38.18
N HIS A 273 3.08 -2.58 36.89
CA HIS A 273 2.54 -3.80 36.32
C HIS A 273 3.68 -4.66 35.76
N VAL A 274 3.42 -5.96 35.61
CA VAL A 274 4.41 -6.89 35.08
C VAL A 274 4.32 -6.90 33.55
N PHE A 275 5.45 -6.80 32.85
CA PHE A 275 5.53 -6.83 31.38
C PHE A 275 4.64 -5.83 30.62
N PRO A 276 4.56 -4.54 31.01
CA PRO A 276 3.74 -3.56 30.29
C PRO A 276 4.12 -3.44 28.80
N GLU A 277 5.38 -3.65 28.44
CA GLU A 277 5.85 -3.60 27.05
C GLU A 277 5.19 -4.66 26.15
N LEU A 278 4.63 -5.74 26.69
CA LEU A 278 3.92 -6.75 25.87
C LEU A 278 2.71 -6.16 25.16
N ALA A 279 2.07 -5.14 25.71
CA ALA A 279 0.97 -4.46 25.03
C ALA A 279 1.43 -3.86 23.69
N LEU A 280 2.66 -3.32 23.64
CA LEU A 280 3.27 -2.80 22.41
C LEU A 280 3.45 -3.90 21.37
N ILE A 281 3.90 -5.07 21.82
CA ILE A 281 4.24 -6.20 20.96
C ILE A 281 2.97 -6.83 20.39
N LEU A 282 1.93 -6.97 21.22
CA LEU A 282 0.63 -7.46 20.79
C LEU A 282 -0.08 -6.48 19.85
N TRP A 283 0.05 -5.17 20.09
CA TRP A 283 -0.45 -4.15 19.15
C TRP A 283 0.23 -4.24 17.79
N HIS A 284 1.56 -4.38 17.79
CA HIS A 284 2.31 -4.56 16.54
C HIS A 284 1.96 -5.87 15.83
N PHE A 285 1.79 -6.96 16.59
CA PHE A 285 1.32 -8.24 16.05
C PHE A 285 -0.06 -8.10 15.40
N SER A 286 -1.04 -7.45 16.04
CA SER A 286 -2.37 -7.23 15.47
C SER A 286 -2.32 -6.42 14.18
N TYR A 287 -1.48 -5.38 14.13
CA TYR A 287 -1.24 -4.58 12.92
C TYR A 287 -0.69 -5.42 11.76
N LEU A 288 0.39 -6.18 12.01
CA LEU A 288 1.03 -7.03 10.99
C LEU A 288 0.15 -8.20 10.57
N LEU A 289 -0.58 -8.79 11.52
CA LEU A 289 -1.52 -9.89 11.25
C LEU A 289 -2.64 -9.40 10.32
N TRP A 290 -3.26 -8.26 10.65
CA TRP A 290 -4.32 -7.68 9.82
C TRP A 290 -3.81 -7.42 8.41
N GLN A 291 -2.64 -6.78 8.31
CA GLN A 291 -2.00 -6.45 7.05
C GLN A 291 -1.80 -7.69 6.17
N ARG A 292 -1.23 -8.77 6.73
CA ARG A 292 -0.97 -10.01 5.99
C ARG A 292 -2.26 -10.71 5.57
N LEU A 293 -3.23 -10.85 6.48
CA LEU A 293 -4.49 -11.49 6.19
C LEU A 293 -5.25 -10.74 5.09
N TYR A 294 -5.36 -9.41 5.24
CA TYR A 294 -6.10 -8.56 4.32
C TYR A 294 -5.48 -8.54 2.92
N TRP A 295 -4.15 -8.43 2.84
CA TRP A 295 -3.44 -8.40 1.56
C TRP A 295 -3.44 -9.74 0.83
N ASN A 296 -3.55 -10.84 1.58
CA ASN A 296 -3.73 -12.18 1.01
C ASN A 296 -5.20 -12.46 0.63
N GLY A 297 -6.10 -11.47 0.74
CA GLY A 297 -7.50 -11.61 0.38
C GLY A 297 -8.31 -12.47 1.36
N ILE A 298 -7.81 -12.68 2.58
CA ILE A 298 -8.43 -13.54 3.58
C ILE A 298 -9.60 -12.81 4.24
N ARG A 299 -10.76 -13.47 4.27
CA ARG A 299 -11.99 -12.97 4.87
C ARG A 299 -12.27 -13.58 6.23
N ASP A 300 -11.88 -14.85 6.41
CA ASP A 300 -12.15 -15.65 7.59
C ASP A 300 -10.87 -16.23 8.15
N VAL A 301 -10.69 -16.09 9.46
CA VAL A 301 -9.52 -16.61 10.16
C VAL A 301 -9.90 -17.23 11.51
N PHE A 302 -9.34 -18.39 11.82
CA PHE A 302 -9.57 -19.12 13.06
C PHE A 302 -8.43 -18.88 14.05
N PHE A 303 -8.76 -18.36 15.23
CA PHE A 303 -7.85 -18.33 16.37
C PHE A 303 -7.98 -19.63 17.14
N PHE A 304 -6.89 -20.38 17.28
CA PHE A 304 -6.87 -21.63 18.04
C PHE A 304 -6.95 -21.37 19.54
N SER A 305 -7.62 -22.25 20.28
CA SER A 305 -7.76 -22.11 21.73
C SER A 305 -6.46 -22.22 22.51
N LYS A 306 -6.54 -21.94 23.82
CA LYS A 306 -5.43 -21.78 24.78
C LYS A 306 -4.77 -20.41 24.69
N GLU A 307 -4.11 -20.05 23.61
CA GLU A 307 -3.50 -18.70 23.48
C GLU A 307 -4.29 -17.73 22.58
N GLY A 308 -5.19 -18.24 21.74
CA GLY A 308 -5.89 -17.42 20.75
C GLY A 308 -7.08 -16.61 21.26
N GLU A 309 -7.63 -16.88 22.45
CA GLU A 309 -8.81 -16.17 22.98
C GLU A 309 -8.53 -14.67 23.12
N PHE A 310 -7.45 -14.35 23.83
CA PHE A 310 -7.05 -12.96 24.06
C PHE A 310 -6.52 -12.30 22.78
N LEU A 311 -5.79 -13.04 21.92
CA LEU A 311 -5.33 -12.54 20.62
C LEU A 311 -6.49 -12.17 19.69
N LYS A 312 -7.53 -12.99 19.62
CA LYS A 312 -8.75 -12.70 18.87
C LYS A 312 -9.41 -11.44 19.39
N PHE A 313 -9.54 -11.31 20.71
CA PHE A 313 -10.13 -10.12 21.33
C PHE A 313 -9.35 -8.84 20.99
N LEU A 314 -8.01 -8.87 21.09
CA LEU A 314 -7.16 -7.74 20.69
C LEU A 314 -7.23 -7.43 19.19
N PHE A 315 -7.30 -8.47 18.35
CA PHE A 315 -7.42 -8.32 16.90
C PHE A 315 -8.76 -7.68 16.50
N GLN A 316 -9.86 -8.10 17.12
CA GLN A 316 -11.18 -7.49 16.92
C GLN A 316 -11.17 -6.03 17.38
N ARG A 317 -10.56 -5.75 18.54
CA ARG A 317 -10.40 -4.38 19.04
C ARG A 317 -9.61 -3.51 18.08
N PHE A 318 -8.48 -4.01 17.57
CA PHE A 318 -7.65 -3.33 16.57
C PHE A 318 -8.45 -2.97 15.32
N GLN A 319 -9.18 -3.92 14.72
CA GLN A 319 -9.97 -3.69 13.52
C GLN A 319 -11.07 -2.64 13.74
N ASN A 320 -11.77 -2.70 14.88
CA ASN A 320 -12.80 -1.72 15.23
C ASN A 320 -12.21 -0.32 15.42
N ASP A 321 -11.03 -0.20 16.03
CA ASP A 321 -10.38 1.09 16.22
C ASP A 321 -9.80 1.67 14.91
N PHE A 322 -9.43 0.82 13.95
CA PHE A 322 -8.85 1.24 12.66
C PHE A 322 -9.88 1.52 11.58
N PHE A 323 -10.92 0.70 11.51
CA PHE A 323 -11.86 0.67 10.38
C PHE A 323 -13.32 0.82 10.81
N GLY A 324 -13.60 0.96 12.11
CA GLY A 324 -14.96 1.06 12.66
C GLY A 324 -15.75 -0.25 12.61
N ALA A 325 -15.18 -1.32 12.06
CA ALA A 325 -15.80 -2.63 11.93
C ALA A 325 -14.74 -3.74 11.76
N GLN A 326 -15.15 -5.00 11.94
CA GLN A 326 -14.34 -6.15 11.53
C GLN A 326 -14.33 -6.27 10.01
N ILE A 327 -13.14 -6.13 9.41
CA ILE A 327 -12.92 -6.32 7.98
C ILE A 327 -12.65 -7.79 7.67
N ILE A 328 -12.01 -8.48 8.60
CA ILE A 328 -11.72 -9.91 8.58
C ILE A 328 -12.50 -10.53 9.74
N GLN A 329 -13.36 -11.47 9.39
CA GLN A 329 -14.12 -12.24 10.36
C GLN A 329 -13.17 -13.15 11.13
N SER A 330 -13.23 -13.04 12.45
CA SER A 330 -12.39 -13.80 13.36
C SER A 330 -13.24 -14.81 14.10
N HIS A 331 -12.87 -16.08 13.95
CA HIS A 331 -13.52 -17.23 14.56
C HIS A 331 -12.66 -17.77 15.69
N TYR A 332 -13.28 -18.39 16.68
CA TYR A 332 -12.56 -19.05 17.77
C TYR A 332 -12.78 -20.54 17.69
N LEU A 333 -11.70 -21.29 17.39
CA LEU A 333 -11.75 -22.74 17.26
C LEU A 333 -11.17 -23.38 18.52
N ILE A 334 -12.01 -24.10 19.28
CA ILE A 334 -11.56 -24.86 20.43
C ILE A 334 -10.89 -26.14 19.95
N ILE A 335 -9.57 -26.15 19.93
CA ILE A 335 -8.72 -27.22 19.42
C ILE A 335 -7.42 -27.30 20.22
N SER A 336 -6.90 -28.52 20.38
CA SER A 336 -5.61 -28.78 21.02
C SER A 336 -4.83 -29.82 20.23
N ARG A 337 -3.52 -29.96 20.53
CA ARG A 337 -2.70 -31.03 19.95
C ARG A 337 -3.28 -32.40 20.27
N LYS A 338 -3.70 -32.63 21.52
CA LYS A 338 -4.31 -33.89 21.99
C LYS A 338 -5.61 -34.20 21.26
N ALA A 339 -6.59 -33.28 21.32
CA ALA A 339 -7.93 -33.51 20.76
C ALA A 339 -7.92 -33.74 19.24
N SER A 340 -6.96 -33.15 18.53
CA SER A 340 -6.85 -33.30 17.06
C SER A 340 -5.97 -34.46 16.62
N TYR A 341 -5.20 -35.09 17.52
CA TYR A 341 -4.15 -36.04 17.13
C TYR A 341 -4.74 -37.32 16.54
N ILE A 342 -5.58 -38.06 17.28
CA ILE A 342 -6.08 -39.36 16.80
C ILE A 342 -6.87 -39.23 15.49
N GLY A 343 -7.69 -38.18 15.33
CA GLY A 343 -8.43 -37.91 14.09
C GLY A 343 -7.54 -37.59 12.88
N SER A 344 -6.27 -37.24 13.10
CA SER A 344 -5.29 -36.98 12.04
C SER A 344 -4.57 -38.24 11.54
N LEU A 345 -4.61 -39.33 12.31
CA LEU A 345 -3.83 -40.54 12.03
C LEU A 345 -4.41 -41.40 10.91
N LYS A 346 -3.55 -42.26 10.35
CA LYS A 346 -3.89 -43.23 9.32
C LYS A 346 -4.67 -44.42 9.89
N PRO A 347 -5.36 -45.21 9.05
CA PRO A 347 -5.81 -46.54 9.45
C PRO A 347 -4.64 -47.30 10.09
N LEU A 348 -4.91 -48.07 11.15
CA LEU A 348 -3.88 -48.64 12.03
C LEU A 348 -2.85 -49.45 11.24
N LYS A 349 -3.29 -50.20 10.23
CA LYS A 349 -2.43 -51.02 9.35
C LYS A 349 -1.33 -50.23 8.62
N GLU A 350 -1.51 -48.92 8.47
CA GLU A 350 -0.59 -48.02 7.77
C GLU A 350 0.05 -46.98 8.72
N GLU A 351 -0.33 -47.00 10.01
CA GLU A 351 0.10 -46.01 10.99
C GLU A 351 1.37 -46.47 11.73
N ASN A 352 2.30 -45.54 11.92
CA ASN A 352 3.57 -45.79 12.61
C ASN A 352 3.81 -44.83 13.79
N PHE A 353 2.83 -43.96 14.08
CA PHE A 353 2.83 -43.01 15.19
C PHE A 353 4.08 -42.10 15.23
N THR A 354 4.72 -41.87 14.09
CA THR A 354 5.92 -41.01 14.00
C THR A 354 5.70 -39.61 14.55
N GLY A 355 4.47 -39.09 14.50
CA GLY A 355 4.11 -37.78 15.06
C GLY A 355 4.42 -37.63 16.56
N ILE A 356 4.10 -38.64 17.38
CA ILE A 356 4.38 -38.64 18.82
C ILE A 356 5.79 -39.17 19.12
N PHE A 357 6.24 -40.22 18.42
CA PHE A 357 7.51 -40.88 18.71
C PHE A 357 8.76 -40.08 18.31
N ASN A 358 8.64 -39.15 17.36
CA ASN A 358 9.73 -38.21 17.06
C ASN A 358 10.02 -37.22 18.19
N GLN A 359 9.05 -37.00 19.10
CA GLN A 359 9.18 -36.07 20.24
C GLN A 359 9.34 -36.82 21.57
N TYR A 360 8.65 -37.95 21.73
CA TYR A 360 8.57 -38.70 22.98
C TYR A 360 8.93 -40.17 22.74
N ARG A 361 10.23 -40.42 22.54
CA ARG A 361 10.75 -41.79 22.34
C ARG A 361 10.78 -42.60 23.64
N ASN A 362 10.90 -41.91 24.77
CA ASN A 362 10.79 -42.48 26.11
C ASN A 362 9.45 -42.01 26.69
N ILE A 363 8.47 -42.91 26.73
CA ILE A 363 7.09 -42.61 27.10
C ILE A 363 6.48 -43.81 27.83
N SER A 364 5.54 -43.57 28.73
CA SER A 364 4.80 -44.65 29.39
C SER A 364 3.66 -45.18 28.49
N PRO A 365 3.23 -46.44 28.65
CA PRO A 365 2.03 -46.96 27.98
C PRO A 365 0.80 -46.10 28.26
N ARG A 366 0.64 -45.60 29.51
CA ARG A 366 -0.37 -44.62 29.89
C ARG A 366 -0.33 -43.38 29.01
N ASP A 367 0.79 -42.68 28.96
CA ASP A 367 0.85 -41.38 28.28
C ASP A 367 0.71 -41.52 26.75
N PHE A 368 1.18 -42.63 26.19
CA PHE A 368 0.94 -42.98 24.79
C PHE A 368 -0.57 -43.15 24.51
N LEU A 369 -1.26 -43.99 25.29
CA LEU A 369 -2.69 -44.27 25.10
C LEU A 369 -3.56 -43.02 25.37
N LEU A 370 -3.27 -42.25 26.41
CA LEU A 370 -3.98 -41.01 26.70
C LEU A 370 -3.78 -39.95 25.60
N SER A 371 -2.62 -39.93 24.94
CA SER A 371 -2.36 -39.05 23.78
C SER A 371 -3.19 -39.42 22.55
N LEU A 372 -3.72 -40.65 22.50
CA LEU A 372 -4.65 -41.15 21.48
C LEU A 372 -6.13 -41.00 21.90
N SER A 373 -6.43 -40.15 22.89
CA SER A 373 -7.78 -39.92 23.42
C SER A 373 -8.45 -41.15 24.05
N PHE A 374 -7.67 -42.13 24.48
CA PHE A 374 -8.15 -43.15 25.42
C PHE A 374 -8.28 -42.51 26.80
N ASN A 375 -9.25 -42.98 27.57
CA ASN A 375 -9.38 -42.57 28.97
C ASN A 375 -8.56 -43.48 29.89
N GLU A 376 -8.40 -43.08 31.16
CA GLU A 376 -7.62 -43.84 32.14
C GLU A 376 -8.08 -45.29 32.30
N GLU A 377 -9.39 -45.54 32.31
CA GLU A 377 -9.97 -46.87 32.47
C GLU A 377 -9.71 -47.75 31.24
N GLU A 378 -9.97 -47.24 30.04
CA GLU A 378 -9.68 -47.93 28.77
C GLU A 378 -8.18 -48.24 28.64
N ALA A 379 -7.32 -47.29 28.98
CA ALA A 379 -5.88 -47.44 28.86
C ALA A 379 -5.33 -48.45 29.89
N ARG A 380 -5.86 -48.43 31.11
CA ARG A 380 -5.49 -49.36 32.18
C ARG A 380 -5.94 -50.77 31.86
N ASP A 381 -7.17 -50.94 31.41
CA ASP A 381 -7.69 -52.25 30.98
C ASP A 381 -6.84 -52.85 29.86
N ILE A 382 -6.40 -52.07 28.85
CA ILE A 382 -5.46 -52.56 27.82
C ILE A 382 -4.15 -53.07 28.43
N CYS A 383 -3.58 -52.33 29.38
CA CYS A 383 -2.31 -52.69 30.01
C CYS A 383 -2.46 -53.93 30.92
N ASP A 384 -3.55 -54.00 31.69
CA ASP A 384 -3.84 -55.11 32.59
C ASP A 384 -4.06 -56.43 31.82
N ASN A 385 -4.74 -56.38 30.67
CA ASN A 385 -4.92 -57.55 29.78
C ASN A 385 -3.59 -58.11 29.23
N LEU A 386 -2.55 -57.27 29.17
CA LEU A 386 -1.24 -57.62 28.62
C LEU A 386 -0.16 -57.77 29.70
N ASN A 387 -0.52 -57.59 30.99
CA ASN A 387 0.41 -57.52 32.12
C ASN A 387 1.57 -56.51 31.90
N ILE A 388 1.25 -55.35 31.31
CA ILE A 388 2.19 -54.26 31.06
C ILE A 388 2.05 -53.22 32.18
N ASN A 389 3.17 -52.71 32.71
CA ASN A 389 3.14 -51.67 33.72
C ASN A 389 2.61 -50.35 33.13
N PHE A 390 1.47 -49.89 33.63
CA PHE A 390 0.72 -48.75 33.11
C PHE A 390 1.52 -47.44 33.08
N ALA A 391 2.25 -47.12 34.16
CA ALA A 391 2.85 -45.80 34.37
C ALA A 391 4.39 -45.76 34.21
N GLU A 392 5.02 -46.89 33.93
CA GLU A 392 6.47 -46.98 33.78
C GLU A 392 6.94 -46.31 32.48
N ILE A 393 7.90 -45.40 32.58
CA ILE A 393 8.52 -44.77 31.40
C ILE A 393 9.48 -45.76 30.77
N LEU A 394 9.13 -46.27 29.60
CA LEU A 394 9.95 -47.22 28.86
C LEU A 394 10.91 -46.47 27.95
N THR A 395 12.18 -46.90 27.94
CA THR A 395 13.18 -46.34 27.03
C THR A 395 12.99 -46.91 25.64
N ASN A 396 12.93 -46.06 24.62
CA ASN A 396 12.67 -46.47 23.25
C ASN A 396 11.39 -47.31 23.06
N PHE A 397 10.29 -46.83 23.65
CA PHE A 397 8.97 -47.47 23.58
C PHE A 397 8.52 -47.91 22.16
N PRO A 398 8.77 -47.16 21.06
CA PRO A 398 8.32 -47.57 19.73
C PRO A 398 8.89 -48.91 19.25
N ASP A 399 10.08 -49.27 19.73
CA ASP A 399 10.78 -50.49 19.37
C ASP A 399 10.65 -51.57 20.46
N SER A 400 9.76 -51.39 21.45
CA SER A 400 9.63 -52.27 22.61
C SER A 400 8.61 -53.40 22.39
N THR A 401 8.78 -54.50 23.15
CA THR A 401 7.85 -55.64 23.14
C THR A 401 6.47 -55.26 23.64
N GLU A 402 6.39 -54.34 24.60
CA GLU A 402 5.15 -53.82 25.17
C GLU A 402 4.33 -53.08 24.11
N PHE A 403 4.96 -52.22 23.32
CA PHE A 403 4.28 -51.52 22.23
C PHE A 403 3.76 -52.49 21.17
N TYR A 404 4.56 -53.49 20.77
CA TYR A 404 4.12 -54.54 19.83
C TYR A 404 2.89 -55.29 20.37
N ASN A 405 2.91 -55.68 21.65
CA ASN A 405 1.79 -56.37 22.29
C ASN A 405 0.51 -55.51 22.31
N ILE A 406 0.63 -54.22 22.63
CA ILE A 406 -0.49 -53.26 22.57
C ILE A 406 -1.02 -53.14 21.13
N TYR A 407 -0.13 -52.97 20.16
CA TYR A 407 -0.48 -52.84 18.74
C TYR A 407 -1.19 -54.09 18.18
N SER A 408 -0.78 -55.28 18.60
CA SER A 408 -1.36 -56.56 18.19
C SER A 408 -2.66 -56.92 18.91
N LEU A 409 -3.00 -56.26 20.02
CA LEU A 409 -4.21 -56.55 20.79
C LEU A 409 -5.47 -56.14 20.02
N LYS A 410 -6.35 -57.11 19.70
CA LYS A 410 -7.63 -56.89 18.98
C LYS A 410 -8.47 -55.76 19.59
N LYS A 411 -8.52 -55.69 20.93
CA LYS A 411 -9.26 -54.66 21.67
C LYS A 411 -8.73 -53.24 21.36
N PHE A 412 -7.41 -53.06 21.39
CA PHE A 412 -6.77 -51.79 21.01
C PHE A 412 -7.08 -51.43 19.55
N GLN A 413 -6.97 -52.39 18.61
CA GLN A 413 -7.23 -52.15 17.19
C GLN A 413 -8.64 -51.63 16.92
N ILE A 414 -9.66 -52.23 17.57
CA ILE A 414 -11.06 -51.82 17.44
C ILE A 414 -11.28 -50.43 18.04
N LEU A 415 -10.80 -50.20 19.28
CA LEU A 415 -10.97 -48.92 19.96
C LEU A 415 -10.27 -47.78 19.22
N TYR A 416 -9.06 -48.03 18.71
CA TYR A 416 -8.30 -47.07 17.92
C TYR A 416 -9.07 -46.64 16.66
N GLU A 417 -9.58 -47.59 15.87
CA GLU A 417 -10.30 -47.26 14.63
C GLU A 417 -11.61 -46.52 14.90
N ASN A 418 -12.35 -46.93 15.95
CA ASN A 418 -13.58 -46.26 16.36
C ASN A 418 -13.31 -44.80 16.75
N LYS A 419 -12.38 -44.58 17.70
CA LYS A 419 -12.03 -43.23 18.16
C LYS A 419 -11.45 -42.37 17.03
N ARG A 420 -10.61 -42.93 16.16
CA ARG A 420 -10.05 -42.23 15.00
C ARG A 420 -11.12 -41.71 14.07
N ASN A 421 -12.09 -42.54 13.70
CA ASN A 421 -13.17 -42.15 12.79
C ASN A 421 -14.16 -41.19 13.47
N GLU A 422 -14.52 -41.46 14.73
CA GLU A 422 -15.41 -40.62 15.54
C GLU A 422 -14.85 -39.20 15.70
N GLN A 423 -13.63 -39.07 16.25
CA GLN A 423 -13.01 -37.78 16.51
C GLN A 423 -12.73 -37.01 15.22
N ARG A 424 -12.37 -37.69 14.12
CA ARG A 424 -12.24 -37.06 12.80
C ARG A 424 -13.58 -36.49 12.34
N ASN A 425 -14.65 -37.29 12.34
CA ASN A 425 -15.95 -36.89 11.83
C ASN A 425 -16.57 -35.77 12.70
N ASN A 426 -16.42 -35.85 14.02
CA ASN A 426 -16.92 -34.84 14.94
C ASN A 426 -16.13 -33.52 14.83
N LEU A 427 -14.81 -33.56 14.62
CA LEU A 427 -14.01 -32.36 14.34
C LEU A 427 -14.40 -31.71 13.01
N ILE A 428 -14.61 -32.50 11.95
CA ILE A 428 -15.09 -31.98 10.65
C ILE A 428 -16.47 -31.33 10.83
N ALA A 429 -17.41 -32.00 11.50
CA ALA A 429 -18.73 -31.44 11.79
C ALA A 429 -18.63 -30.14 12.61
N TYR A 430 -17.71 -30.06 13.57
CA TYR A 430 -17.44 -28.83 14.30
C TYR A 430 -16.89 -27.71 13.40
N LEU A 431 -15.99 -28.00 12.45
CA LEU A 431 -15.54 -27.02 11.47
C LEU A 431 -16.67 -26.54 10.55
N ASP A 432 -17.53 -27.46 10.11
CA ASP A 432 -18.67 -27.16 9.24
C ASP A 432 -19.67 -26.22 9.95
N SER A 433 -19.76 -26.30 11.28
CA SER A 433 -20.68 -25.45 12.08
C SER A 433 -20.40 -23.95 11.97
N PHE A 434 -19.20 -23.53 11.52
CA PHE A 434 -18.87 -22.12 11.29
C PHE A 434 -19.48 -21.55 10.00
N GLY A 435 -20.06 -22.37 9.13
CA GLY A 435 -20.71 -21.92 7.89
C GLY A 435 -19.73 -21.36 6.84
N ILE A 436 -18.45 -21.77 6.90
CA ILE A 436 -17.40 -21.32 5.99
C ILE A 436 -17.13 -22.39 4.93
N ASP A 437 -17.12 -22.03 3.66
CA ASP A 437 -16.71 -22.91 2.55
C ASP A 437 -15.18 -23.02 2.48
N TYR A 438 -14.60 -23.66 3.49
CA TYR A 438 -13.15 -23.84 3.60
C TYR A 438 -12.59 -24.82 2.56
N HIS A 439 -13.43 -25.60 1.88
CA HIS A 439 -13.01 -26.44 0.77
C HIS A 439 -12.58 -25.61 -0.44
N ARG A 440 -13.31 -24.52 -0.73
CA ARG A 440 -12.96 -23.57 -1.78
C ARG A 440 -11.92 -22.56 -1.32
N ASP A 441 -12.14 -21.94 -0.16
CA ASP A 441 -11.38 -20.75 0.27
C ASP A 441 -10.14 -21.09 1.11
N GLY A 442 -10.02 -22.34 1.55
CA GLY A 442 -8.99 -22.81 2.47
C GLY A 442 -9.25 -22.41 3.93
N ILE A 443 -8.43 -22.92 4.84
CA ILE A 443 -8.46 -22.60 6.28
C ILE A 443 -7.28 -21.68 6.61
N ASN A 444 -7.55 -20.55 7.23
CA ASN A 444 -6.53 -19.64 7.74
C ASN A 444 -6.55 -19.65 9.26
N ILE A 445 -5.40 -19.87 9.91
CA ILE A 445 -5.33 -20.04 11.37
C ILE A 445 -4.35 -19.06 12.01
N VAL A 446 -4.59 -18.72 13.28
CA VAL A 446 -3.71 -17.93 14.13
C VAL A 446 -3.44 -18.70 15.42
N ASP A 447 -2.16 -18.82 15.76
CA ASP A 447 -1.69 -19.62 16.89
C ASP A 447 -0.36 -19.07 17.45
N VAL A 448 -0.04 -19.41 18.69
CA VAL A 448 1.25 -19.13 19.36
C VAL A 448 2.18 -20.33 19.28
N GLY A 449 1.70 -21.49 18.81
CA GLY A 449 2.49 -22.71 18.64
C GLY A 449 3.66 -22.56 17.65
N TRP A 450 4.88 -22.83 18.10
CA TRP A 450 6.09 -22.48 17.35
C TRP A 450 6.41 -23.34 16.14
N LYS A 451 5.89 -24.58 16.09
CA LYS A 451 6.13 -25.58 15.04
C LYS A 451 4.93 -25.85 14.13
N GLY A 452 3.72 -25.50 14.60
CA GLY A 452 2.47 -25.72 13.87
C GLY A 452 1.91 -27.15 13.86
N SER A 453 2.11 -27.93 14.92
CA SER A 453 1.62 -29.31 15.01
C SER A 453 0.10 -29.45 14.96
N ILE A 454 -0.65 -28.50 15.55
CA ILE A 454 -2.13 -28.55 15.52
C ILE A 454 -2.62 -28.36 14.07
N GLN A 455 -1.97 -27.45 13.33
CA GLN A 455 -2.23 -27.26 11.91
C GLN A 455 -1.94 -28.54 11.10
N ASP A 456 -0.86 -29.26 11.44
CA ASP A 456 -0.57 -30.55 10.79
C ASP A 456 -1.68 -31.58 11.04
N ASN A 457 -2.13 -31.71 12.29
CA ASN A 457 -3.23 -32.60 12.64
C ASN A 457 -4.50 -32.25 11.84
N LEU A 458 -4.83 -30.97 11.73
CA LEU A 458 -5.97 -30.50 10.95
C LEU A 458 -5.81 -30.81 9.45
N PHE A 459 -4.62 -30.60 8.90
CA PHE A 459 -4.31 -30.90 7.49
C PHE A 459 -4.51 -32.37 7.15
N PHE A 460 -4.05 -33.28 8.01
CA PHE A 460 -4.23 -34.72 7.82
C PHE A 460 -5.66 -35.19 8.14
N THR A 461 -6.34 -34.57 9.12
CA THR A 461 -7.78 -34.82 9.39
C THR A 461 -8.62 -34.58 8.12
N LEU A 462 -8.29 -33.53 7.36
CA LEU A 462 -8.91 -33.17 6.08
C LEU A 462 -8.33 -33.90 4.86
N LYS A 463 -7.57 -34.98 5.11
CA LYS A 463 -6.98 -35.85 4.08
C LYS A 463 -6.12 -35.09 3.07
N GLU A 464 -5.46 -34.01 3.50
CA GLU A 464 -4.57 -33.18 2.66
C GLU A 464 -5.27 -32.50 1.47
N LYS A 465 -6.61 -32.47 1.46
CA LYS A 465 -7.38 -31.93 0.34
C LYS A 465 -7.56 -30.42 0.41
N VAL A 466 -7.54 -29.86 1.62
CA VAL A 466 -7.81 -28.45 1.91
C VAL A 466 -6.51 -27.68 2.10
N ASN A 467 -6.45 -26.48 1.53
CA ASN A 467 -5.34 -25.55 1.76
C ASN A 467 -5.42 -24.98 3.17
N ILE A 468 -4.35 -25.09 3.95
CA ILE A 468 -4.24 -24.50 5.28
C ILE A 468 -3.05 -23.54 5.35
N SER A 469 -3.31 -22.31 5.80
CA SER A 469 -2.30 -21.26 5.98
C SER A 469 -2.29 -20.78 7.43
N GLY A 470 -1.17 -20.99 8.13
CA GLY A 470 -0.99 -20.56 9.51
C GLY A 470 -0.21 -19.25 9.66
N TYR A 471 -0.70 -18.40 10.55
CA TYR A 471 -0.15 -17.10 10.92
C TYR A 471 0.19 -17.12 12.41
N TYR A 472 1.45 -17.40 12.72
CA TYR A 472 1.91 -17.62 14.08
C TYR A 472 2.47 -16.34 14.70
N VAL A 473 2.38 -16.14 16.02
CA VAL A 473 3.11 -15.02 16.68
C VAL A 473 4.60 -15.06 16.31
N GLY A 474 5.20 -16.25 16.35
CA GLY A 474 6.48 -16.53 15.69
C GLY A 474 6.65 -18.00 15.33
N LEU A 475 7.60 -18.29 14.45
CA LEU A 475 7.79 -19.62 13.88
C LEU A 475 9.27 -20.03 13.87
N PHE A 476 9.59 -21.19 14.45
CA PHE A 476 10.92 -21.80 14.38
C PHE A 476 10.81 -23.33 14.27
N GLN A 477 11.65 -23.93 13.42
CA GLN A 477 11.59 -25.36 13.09
C GLN A 477 10.17 -25.90 12.77
N PRO A 478 9.45 -25.31 11.80
CA PRO A 478 8.11 -25.76 11.44
C PRO A 478 8.11 -27.19 10.89
N THR A 479 7.10 -27.98 11.26
CA THR A 479 6.90 -29.35 10.76
C THR A 479 6.00 -29.38 9.52
N ASN A 480 6.14 -30.41 8.69
CA ASN A 480 5.28 -30.70 7.53
C ASN A 480 4.93 -29.50 6.63
N VAL A 481 5.89 -28.62 6.33
CA VAL A 481 5.68 -27.50 5.40
C VAL A 481 5.49 -28.06 3.99
N ARG A 482 4.30 -27.85 3.42
CA ARG A 482 3.91 -28.31 2.08
C ARG A 482 3.20 -27.17 1.34
N GLU A 483 3.01 -27.30 0.03
CA GLU A 483 2.33 -26.31 -0.80
C GLU A 483 0.93 -25.95 -0.26
N LYS A 484 0.16 -26.96 0.16
CA LYS A 484 -1.17 -26.83 0.77
C LYS A 484 -1.15 -26.69 2.31
N ASN A 485 0.02 -26.71 2.95
CA ASN A 485 0.17 -26.63 4.40
C ASN A 485 1.25 -25.59 4.77
N ARG A 486 0.91 -24.32 4.59
CA ARG A 486 1.84 -23.18 4.71
C ARG A 486 1.85 -22.62 6.13
N LYS A 487 3.02 -22.23 6.62
CA LYS A 487 3.20 -21.69 7.97
C LYS A 487 4.06 -20.45 7.91
N THR A 488 3.62 -19.37 8.56
CA THR A 488 4.31 -18.07 8.54
C THR A 488 4.34 -17.47 9.93
N GLY A 489 5.52 -17.04 10.41
CA GLY A 489 5.64 -16.25 11.63
C GLY A 489 5.40 -14.74 11.38
N VAL A 490 4.54 -14.12 12.19
CA VAL A 490 4.08 -12.72 12.06
C VAL A 490 5.09 -11.73 12.62
N LEU A 491 5.51 -11.87 13.88
CA LEU A 491 6.57 -11.03 14.44
C LEU A 491 7.95 -11.50 14.00
N PHE A 492 8.15 -12.83 13.98
CA PHE A 492 9.41 -13.43 13.58
C PHE A 492 9.22 -14.81 12.94
N SER A 493 10.06 -15.14 11.97
CA SER A 493 10.03 -16.44 11.28
C SER A 493 11.45 -16.91 11.02
N GLU A 494 11.72 -18.21 11.18
CA GLU A 494 13.01 -18.83 10.82
C GLU A 494 13.08 -19.19 9.33
N THR A 495 11.93 -19.56 8.75
CA THR A 495 11.82 -20.05 7.37
C THR A 495 10.98 -19.08 6.51
N PRO A 496 11.31 -18.91 5.20
CA PRO A 496 12.47 -19.48 4.49
C PRO A 496 13.80 -18.86 4.90
N GLN A 497 13.79 -17.69 5.55
CA GLN A 497 14.96 -17.04 6.13
C GLN A 497 14.59 -16.42 7.49
N LYS A 498 15.54 -16.43 8.42
CA LYS A 498 15.42 -15.75 9.72
C LYS A 498 15.08 -14.27 9.53
N SER A 499 13.96 -13.85 10.11
CA SER A 499 13.53 -12.46 10.15
C SER A 499 14.47 -11.59 11.00
N SER A 500 14.44 -10.28 10.78
CA SER A 500 15.09 -9.30 11.65
C SER A 500 14.68 -9.52 13.11
N TYR A 501 15.64 -9.36 14.03
CA TYR A 501 15.42 -9.51 15.47
C TYR A 501 14.87 -10.88 15.94
N PHE A 502 14.96 -11.92 15.10
CA PHE A 502 14.48 -13.27 15.40
C PHE A 502 14.94 -13.77 16.78
N ASP A 503 16.24 -13.69 17.07
CA ASP A 503 16.80 -14.20 18.33
C ASP A 503 16.27 -13.43 19.57
N ILE A 504 15.87 -12.17 19.40
CA ILE A 504 15.30 -11.36 20.48
C ILE A 504 13.92 -11.89 20.85
N TYR A 505 13.05 -12.07 19.86
CA TYR A 505 11.69 -12.55 20.09
C TYR A 505 11.65 -14.04 20.49
N ARG A 506 12.57 -14.87 19.98
CA ARG A 506 12.68 -16.29 20.36
C ARG A 506 13.15 -16.50 21.82
N THR A 507 13.83 -15.52 22.42
CA THR A 507 14.48 -15.70 23.75
C THR A 507 13.51 -16.07 24.88
N ASN A 508 12.21 -15.73 24.78
CA ASN A 508 11.22 -16.08 25.79
C ASN A 508 9.85 -16.44 25.20
N THR A 509 9.81 -17.55 24.48
CA THR A 509 8.58 -18.11 23.89
C THR A 509 7.56 -18.50 24.94
N SER A 510 7.99 -19.10 26.06
CA SER A 510 7.14 -19.48 27.19
C SER A 510 6.32 -18.31 27.77
N LEU A 511 6.83 -17.07 27.67
CA LEU A 511 6.09 -15.90 28.12
C LEU A 511 4.79 -15.68 27.36
N PHE A 512 4.80 -15.91 26.05
CA PHE A 512 3.60 -15.79 25.22
C PHE A 512 2.60 -16.89 25.56
N GLU A 513 3.04 -18.15 25.68
CA GLU A 513 2.19 -19.29 26.04
C GLU A 513 1.48 -19.08 27.37
N MET A 514 2.19 -18.53 28.37
CA MET A 514 1.65 -18.38 29.71
C MET A 514 0.73 -17.15 29.85
N ILE A 515 1.10 -16.01 29.25
CA ILE A 515 0.33 -14.75 29.40
C ILE A 515 -0.91 -14.74 28.50
N LEU A 516 -0.86 -15.41 27.36
CA LEU A 516 -1.98 -15.48 26.43
C LEU A 516 -2.98 -16.59 26.78
N GLY A 517 -2.73 -17.35 27.86
CA GLY A 517 -3.62 -18.42 28.32
C GLY A 517 -5.09 -18.01 28.44
N ALA A 518 -5.97 -18.92 28.02
CA ALA A 518 -7.41 -18.72 27.92
C ALA A 518 -8.12 -18.85 29.27
N SER A 519 -9.38 -18.42 29.28
CA SER A 519 -10.29 -18.50 30.42
C SER A 519 -10.79 -19.92 30.74
N HIS A 520 -10.45 -20.89 29.90
CA HIS A 520 -10.86 -22.29 29.96
C HIS A 520 -9.69 -23.24 29.70
N GLY A 521 -9.92 -24.54 29.97
CA GLY A 521 -8.94 -25.61 29.79
C GLY A 521 -8.63 -25.96 28.32
N SER A 522 -7.66 -26.85 28.10
CA SER A 522 -7.32 -27.34 26.76
C SER A 522 -8.40 -28.27 26.22
N ALA A 523 -8.67 -28.24 24.92
CA ALA A 523 -9.61 -29.16 24.26
C ALA A 523 -9.19 -30.63 24.52
N ASP A 524 -10.14 -31.47 24.91
CA ASP A 524 -9.92 -32.89 25.20
C ASP A 524 -10.40 -33.80 24.05
N GLY A 525 -11.59 -33.49 23.50
CA GLY A 525 -12.19 -34.21 22.39
C GLY A 525 -13.53 -33.63 21.96
N TYR A 526 -14.08 -34.18 20.87
CA TYR A 526 -15.32 -33.75 20.23
C TYR A 526 -16.33 -34.90 20.23
N TYR A 527 -17.50 -34.68 20.84
CA TYR A 527 -18.46 -35.75 21.12
C TYR A 527 -19.87 -35.33 20.74
N THR A 528 -20.69 -36.27 20.32
CA THR A 528 -22.14 -36.09 20.28
C THR A 528 -22.73 -36.12 21.69
N ARG A 529 -24.00 -35.72 21.81
CA ARG A 529 -24.72 -35.80 23.07
C ARG A 529 -24.82 -37.24 23.62
N GLU A 530 -25.02 -38.23 22.75
CA GLU A 530 -25.11 -39.65 23.12
C GLU A 530 -23.75 -40.23 23.53
N GLU A 531 -22.67 -39.86 22.83
CA GLU A 531 -21.29 -40.24 23.18
C GLU A 531 -20.82 -39.61 24.51
N ARG A 532 -21.55 -38.61 25.03
CA ARG A 532 -21.18 -37.81 26.19
C ARG A 532 -21.71 -38.31 27.53
N ASP A 533 -22.83 -39.03 27.57
CA ASP A 533 -23.39 -39.55 28.84
C ASP A 533 -22.37 -40.35 29.70
N PRO A 534 -21.43 -41.13 29.13
CA PRO A 534 -20.36 -41.79 29.90
C PRO A 534 -19.23 -40.85 30.38
N LEU A 535 -19.08 -39.65 29.81
CA LEU A 535 -17.95 -38.73 30.01
C LEU A 535 -18.13 -37.78 31.21
N ASP A 536 -19.36 -37.52 31.64
CA ASP A 536 -19.67 -36.63 32.78
C ASP A 536 -19.09 -37.16 34.11
N ASN A 537 -18.69 -38.43 34.16
CA ASN A 537 -18.01 -39.05 35.30
C ASN A 537 -16.47 -38.84 35.31
N ARG A 538 -15.88 -38.21 34.27
CA ARG A 538 -14.42 -37.98 34.21
C ARG A 538 -14.01 -36.76 35.05
N PRO A 539 -13.06 -36.88 35.98
CA PRO A 539 -12.55 -35.75 36.75
C PRO A 539 -12.04 -34.62 35.84
N HIS A 540 -12.45 -33.38 36.13
CA HIS A 540 -11.99 -32.15 35.47
C HIS A 540 -12.38 -31.94 33.99
N SER A 541 -13.02 -32.91 33.34
CA SER A 541 -13.59 -32.72 31.99
C SER A 541 -14.90 -31.91 32.05
N ARG A 542 -15.05 -30.93 31.16
CA ARG A 542 -16.23 -30.06 31.10
C ARG A 542 -16.59 -29.75 29.66
N ILE A 543 -17.88 -29.64 29.37
CA ILE A 543 -18.35 -29.04 28.11
C ILE A 543 -18.01 -27.55 28.14
N SER A 544 -17.23 -27.11 27.16
CA SER A 544 -16.93 -25.70 26.96
C SER A 544 -17.90 -25.05 25.99
N HIS A 545 -18.35 -25.79 24.97
CA HIS A 545 -19.21 -25.28 23.90
C HIS A 545 -19.95 -26.45 23.24
N CYS A 546 -21.17 -26.25 22.78
CA CYS A 546 -21.86 -27.18 21.89
C CYS A 546 -22.38 -26.42 20.66
N VAL A 547 -22.31 -27.06 19.50
CA VAL A 547 -22.83 -26.55 18.22
C VAL A 547 -23.94 -27.47 17.73
N ASN A 548 -25.05 -26.87 17.30
CA ASN A 548 -26.21 -27.60 16.79
C ASN A 548 -26.21 -27.56 15.26
N LEU A 549 -26.17 -28.74 14.62
CA LEU A 549 -26.16 -28.92 13.17
C LEU A 549 -27.49 -29.50 12.64
N GLY A 550 -28.60 -29.31 13.36
CA GLY A 550 -29.90 -29.87 13.02
C GLY A 550 -30.09 -31.26 13.66
N GLU A 551 -29.70 -32.32 12.96
CA GLU A 551 -29.87 -33.72 13.42
C GLU A 551 -28.78 -34.17 14.40
N LYS A 552 -27.70 -33.41 14.55
CA LYS A 552 -26.53 -33.76 15.38
C LYS A 552 -26.04 -32.56 16.18
N GLU A 553 -25.90 -32.72 17.50
CA GLU A 553 -25.28 -31.74 18.39
C GLU A 553 -23.85 -32.19 18.71
N ILE A 554 -22.84 -31.37 18.36
CA ILE A 554 -21.43 -31.64 18.69
C ILE A 554 -21.04 -30.80 19.89
N CYS A 555 -20.62 -31.46 20.97
CA CYS A 555 -20.10 -30.85 22.18
C CYS A 555 -18.58 -30.98 22.27
N ILE A 556 -17.94 -29.85 22.50
CA ILE A 556 -16.49 -29.72 22.64
C ILE A 556 -16.16 -29.74 24.12
N THR A 557 -15.38 -30.74 24.52
CA THR A 557 -14.95 -30.92 25.91
C THR A 557 -13.57 -30.33 26.11
N THR A 558 -13.34 -29.82 27.32
CA THR A 558 -12.05 -29.27 27.76
C THR A 558 -11.66 -29.85 29.11
N VAL A 559 -10.37 -30.05 29.34
CA VAL A 559 -9.84 -30.44 30.66
C VAL A 559 -9.46 -29.18 31.42
N ASP A 560 -10.17 -28.88 32.50
CA ASP A 560 -10.03 -27.64 33.28
C ASP A 560 -9.65 -27.95 34.73
N TYR A 561 -8.35 -28.00 34.98
CA TYR A 561 -7.77 -28.25 36.30
C TYR A 561 -7.96 -27.04 37.25
N PRO A 562 -8.31 -27.28 38.53
CA PRO A 562 -8.48 -26.21 39.52
C PRO A 562 -7.28 -25.26 39.63
N GLU A 563 -6.07 -25.79 39.49
CA GLU A 563 -4.79 -25.08 39.54
C GLU A 563 -4.65 -24.08 38.38
N GLU A 564 -4.93 -24.51 37.14
CA GLU A 564 -4.90 -23.64 35.95
C GLU A 564 -5.97 -22.54 36.05
N ARG A 565 -7.17 -22.88 36.53
CA ARG A 565 -8.23 -21.90 36.75
C ARG A 565 -7.86 -20.88 37.82
N HIS A 566 -7.22 -21.33 38.91
CA HIS A 566 -6.73 -20.45 39.96
C HIS A 566 -5.63 -19.52 39.43
N LEU A 567 -4.67 -20.06 38.67
CA LEU A 567 -3.60 -19.32 38.01
C LEU A 567 -4.17 -18.23 37.08
N PHE A 568 -5.15 -18.59 36.24
CA PHE A 568 -5.78 -17.65 35.32
C PHE A 568 -6.49 -16.51 36.07
N LYS A 569 -7.36 -16.84 37.03
CA LYS A 569 -8.14 -15.83 37.78
C LYS A 569 -7.24 -14.89 38.60
N LYS A 570 -6.20 -15.44 39.23
CA LYS A 570 -5.33 -14.69 40.15
C LYS A 570 -4.27 -13.87 39.43
N HIS A 571 -3.67 -14.41 38.37
CA HIS A 571 -2.48 -13.82 37.74
C HIS A 571 -2.72 -13.37 36.29
N ILE A 572 -3.30 -14.22 35.44
CA ILE A 572 -3.36 -13.97 33.99
C ILE A 572 -4.46 -12.96 33.63
N LYS A 573 -5.69 -13.13 34.13
CA LYS A 573 -6.82 -12.23 33.82
C LYS A 573 -6.55 -10.76 34.23
N PRO A 574 -6.03 -10.45 35.44
CA PRO A 574 -5.66 -9.08 35.79
C PRO A 574 -4.56 -8.52 34.88
N LEU A 575 -3.58 -9.34 34.49
CA LEU A 575 -2.51 -8.95 33.58
C LEU A 575 -3.07 -8.62 32.18
N GLN A 576 -3.87 -9.51 31.59
CA GLN A 576 -4.53 -9.28 30.29
C GLN A 576 -5.38 -8.01 30.29
N LYS A 577 -6.09 -7.72 31.40
CA LYS A 577 -6.83 -6.45 31.55
C LYS A 577 -5.91 -5.23 31.48
N ASN A 578 -4.76 -5.27 32.13
CA ASN A 578 -3.79 -4.16 32.08
C ASN A 578 -3.18 -4.02 30.67
N LEU A 579 -2.84 -5.14 30.02
CA LEU A 579 -2.33 -5.14 28.66
C LEU A 579 -3.36 -4.57 27.68
N TYR A 580 -4.64 -4.91 27.81
CA TYR A 580 -5.73 -4.36 27.00
C TYR A 580 -5.88 -2.83 27.17
N ASN A 581 -5.85 -2.34 28.42
CA ASN A 581 -5.94 -0.91 28.68
C ASN A 581 -4.79 -0.15 28.03
N LEU A 582 -3.55 -0.66 28.19
CA LEU A 582 -2.38 -0.06 27.57
C LEU A 582 -2.48 -0.15 26.04
N PHE A 583 -2.86 -1.30 25.46
CA PHE A 583 -3.09 -1.49 24.03
C PHE A 583 -3.99 -0.41 23.43
N ASN A 584 -5.13 -0.12 24.08
CA ASN A 584 -6.04 0.93 23.65
C ASN A 584 -5.40 2.33 23.71
N LYS A 585 -4.60 2.58 24.76
CA LYS A 585 -3.87 3.84 24.91
C LYS A 585 -2.81 4.03 23.81
N LEU A 586 -2.21 2.95 23.32
CA LEU A 586 -1.30 3.01 22.17
C LEU A 586 -2.03 3.42 20.89
N THR A 587 -3.19 2.84 20.62
CA THR A 587 -4.03 3.21 19.48
C THR A 587 -4.43 4.68 19.57
N GLU A 588 -4.79 5.15 20.77
CA GLU A 588 -5.06 6.57 21.02
C GLU A 588 -3.86 7.46 20.65
N TYR A 589 -2.67 7.13 21.15
CA TYR A 589 -1.46 7.90 20.83
C TYR A 589 -1.08 7.84 19.35
N TYR A 590 -1.29 6.70 18.68
CA TYR A 590 -1.12 6.56 17.23
C TYR A 590 -1.98 7.61 16.50
N TYR A 591 -3.26 7.74 16.86
CA TYR A 591 -4.15 8.74 16.25
C TYR A 591 -3.80 10.18 16.62
N CYS A 592 -3.51 10.47 17.89
CA CYS A 592 -3.14 11.82 18.33
C CYS A 592 -1.87 12.37 17.65
N ASN A 593 -1.03 11.49 17.10
CA ASN A 593 0.19 11.85 16.39
C ASN A 593 0.07 11.72 14.86
N GLY A 594 -1.16 11.62 14.33
CA GLY A 594 -1.41 11.61 12.89
C GLY A 594 -1.17 10.25 12.24
N ALA A 595 -1.54 9.16 12.92
CA ALA A 595 -1.50 7.79 12.39
C ALA A 595 -0.10 7.34 11.91
N VAL A 596 0.94 7.78 12.61
CA VAL A 596 2.33 7.40 12.33
C VAL A 596 2.73 6.17 13.15
N ILE A 597 3.56 5.29 12.58
CA ILE A 597 4.04 4.07 13.26
C ILE A 597 5.57 4.11 13.46
N PRO A 598 6.09 3.70 14.63
CA PRO A 598 7.51 3.46 14.83
C PRO A 598 8.07 2.37 13.91
N ASP A 599 9.40 2.33 13.75
CA ASP A 599 10.10 1.25 13.06
C ASP A 599 10.13 -0.07 13.86
N ASP A 600 10.35 -1.21 13.19
CA ASP A 600 10.42 -2.54 13.82
C ASP A 600 11.50 -2.64 14.90
N GLU A 601 12.62 -1.94 14.75
CA GLU A 601 13.71 -1.92 15.74
C GLU A 601 13.22 -1.37 17.07
N TRP A 602 12.38 -0.33 17.05
CA TRP A 602 11.81 0.27 18.24
C TRP A 602 10.93 -0.73 19.01
N PHE A 603 10.09 -1.51 18.33
CA PHE A 603 9.31 -2.58 18.98
C PHE A 603 10.22 -3.69 19.49
N ALA A 604 11.22 -4.11 18.71
CA ALA A 604 12.18 -5.14 19.11
C ALA A 604 12.99 -4.71 20.35
N ARG A 605 13.33 -3.41 20.50
CA ARG A 605 14.02 -2.87 21.68
C ARG A 605 13.18 -2.97 22.96
N HIS A 606 11.87 -2.74 22.86
CA HIS A 606 10.95 -2.90 24.00
C HIS A 606 10.81 -4.38 24.39
N HIS A 607 10.70 -5.29 23.41
CA HIS A 607 10.76 -6.73 23.69
C HIS A 607 12.12 -7.15 24.25
N GLY A 608 13.21 -6.61 23.71
CA GLY A 608 14.58 -6.82 24.18
C GLY A 608 14.78 -6.40 25.63
N ARG A 609 14.12 -5.32 26.08
CA ARG A 609 14.08 -4.95 27.49
C ARG A 609 13.42 -6.07 28.28
N ILE A 610 12.26 -6.59 27.83
CA ILE A 610 11.55 -7.69 28.49
C ILE A 610 12.50 -8.84 28.76
N VAL A 611 13.12 -9.35 27.70
CA VAL A 611 13.87 -10.61 27.77
C VAL A 611 15.27 -10.48 28.35
N PHE A 612 15.98 -9.37 28.11
CA PHE A 612 17.38 -9.20 28.52
C PHE A 612 17.58 -8.30 29.75
N LYS A 613 16.59 -7.50 30.13
CA LYS A 613 16.67 -6.61 31.29
C LYS A 613 15.44 -6.69 32.21
N PRO A 614 14.95 -7.89 32.57
CA PRO A 614 13.85 -7.99 33.52
C PRO A 614 14.14 -7.40 34.89
N THR A 615 13.09 -6.81 35.44
CA THR A 615 12.97 -6.41 36.83
C THR A 615 12.87 -7.63 37.72
N LYS A 616 13.19 -7.48 39.01
CA LYS A 616 13.02 -8.56 39.99
C LYS A 616 11.57 -9.06 40.03
N ARG A 617 10.59 -8.15 39.99
CA ARG A 617 9.16 -8.44 40.02
C ARG A 617 8.71 -9.30 38.83
N GLU A 618 9.24 -9.06 37.64
CA GLU A 618 8.95 -9.87 36.45
C GLU A 618 9.49 -11.29 36.55
N VAL A 619 10.70 -11.44 37.08
CA VAL A 619 11.27 -12.78 37.32
C VAL A 619 10.49 -13.51 38.43
N ASP A 620 10.16 -12.82 39.53
CA ASP A 620 9.38 -13.38 40.65
C ASP A 620 7.97 -13.77 40.19
N PHE A 621 7.33 -12.96 39.34
CA PHE A 621 6.04 -13.29 38.73
C PHE A 621 6.15 -14.52 37.85
N PHE A 622 7.10 -14.56 36.92
CA PHE A 622 7.27 -15.70 36.02
C PHE A 622 7.53 -17.01 36.79
N GLU A 623 8.34 -16.96 37.86
CA GLU A 623 8.61 -18.09 38.75
C GLU A 623 7.37 -18.59 39.52
N SER A 624 6.39 -17.72 39.74
CA SER A 624 5.13 -18.07 40.42
C SER A 624 4.14 -18.83 39.53
N LEU A 625 4.37 -18.83 38.22
CA LEU A 625 3.50 -19.49 37.26
C LEU A 625 3.88 -20.99 37.13
N THR A 626 2.98 -21.76 36.52
CA THR A 626 3.16 -23.19 36.21
C THR A 626 2.60 -23.44 34.81
N HIS A 627 3.23 -24.33 34.05
CA HIS A 627 2.74 -24.76 32.73
C HIS A 627 2.48 -26.26 32.74
N LEU A 628 1.28 -26.66 32.33
CA LEU A 628 0.90 -28.07 32.18
C LEU A 628 1.10 -28.50 30.72
N GLU A 629 1.91 -29.52 30.49
CA GLU A 629 1.94 -30.23 29.21
C GLU A 629 0.86 -31.32 29.23
N ASN A 630 0.03 -31.37 28.19
CA ASN A 630 -1.15 -32.24 28.12
C ASN A 630 -1.07 -33.21 26.92
N PHE A 631 0.12 -33.33 26.30
CA PHE A 631 0.37 -34.22 25.18
C PHE A 631 1.77 -34.85 25.26
N GLY A 632 1.82 -36.18 25.25
CA GLY A 632 3.04 -36.98 25.36
C GLY A 632 3.60 -37.09 26.78
N ILE A 633 3.60 -36.00 27.55
CA ILE A 633 3.98 -35.98 28.98
C ILE A 633 2.89 -35.21 29.72
N PHE A 634 2.13 -35.87 30.60
CA PHE A 634 1.02 -35.28 31.35
C PHE A 634 1.50 -34.75 32.71
N ASP A 635 2.42 -33.77 32.69
CA ASP A 635 3.11 -33.28 33.89
C ASP A 635 3.21 -31.74 33.95
N TYR A 636 3.32 -31.23 35.18
CA TYR A 636 3.48 -29.81 35.45
C TYR A 636 4.96 -29.42 35.41
N THR A 637 5.30 -28.51 34.49
CA THR A 637 6.55 -27.77 34.58
C THR A 637 6.37 -26.61 35.55
N ASP A 638 6.93 -26.73 36.77
CA ASP A 638 7.09 -25.59 37.66
C ASP A 638 8.33 -24.78 37.32
N PHE A 639 8.31 -23.48 37.66
CA PHE A 639 9.45 -22.58 37.49
C PHE A 639 10.16 -22.27 38.82
N LYS A 640 9.76 -22.91 39.93
CA LYS A 640 10.20 -22.59 41.29
C LYS A 640 11.66 -23.00 41.53
N THR A 641 12.39 -22.16 42.24
CA THR A 641 13.73 -22.47 42.75
C THR A 641 13.63 -23.10 44.13
N ARG A 642 13.74 -24.44 44.22
CA ARG A 642 13.53 -25.19 45.47
C ARG A 642 14.81 -25.48 46.27
N GLN A 643 16.01 -25.37 45.67
CA GLN A 643 17.28 -25.75 46.31
C GLN A 643 18.13 -24.55 46.78
N ARG A 644 18.70 -24.66 48.00
CA ARG A 644 19.75 -23.75 48.49
C ARG A 644 21.13 -24.23 48.01
N ILE A 645 21.61 -23.62 46.94
CA ILE A 645 22.93 -23.93 46.36
C ILE A 645 24.05 -23.29 47.18
N GLY A 646 25.07 -24.08 47.54
CA GLY A 646 26.26 -23.67 48.30
C GLY A 646 27.21 -22.74 47.51
N LYS A 647 28.12 -22.04 48.20
CA LYS A 647 29.02 -21.03 47.56
C LYS A 647 29.93 -21.64 46.48
N MET A 648 30.45 -22.84 46.70
CA MET A 648 31.37 -23.52 45.78
C MET A 648 30.67 -23.92 44.47
N GLU A 649 29.46 -24.47 44.58
CA GLU A 649 28.64 -24.89 43.44
C GLU A 649 28.18 -23.69 42.59
N ARG A 650 27.85 -22.55 43.21
CA ARG A 650 27.58 -21.30 42.49
C ARG A 650 28.77 -20.85 41.65
N LEU A 651 29.98 -20.95 42.17
CA LEU A 651 31.20 -20.57 41.44
C LEU A 651 31.44 -21.52 40.26
N GLN A 652 31.21 -22.82 40.43
CA GLN A 652 31.28 -23.81 39.35
C GLN A 652 30.24 -23.52 38.25
N ASN A 653 28.99 -23.25 38.64
CA ASN A 653 27.91 -22.88 37.71
C ASN A 653 28.23 -21.58 36.96
N LEU A 654 28.78 -20.56 37.64
CA LEU A 654 29.21 -19.32 37.01
C LEU A 654 30.32 -19.56 35.98
N ARG A 655 31.32 -20.39 36.31
CA ARG A 655 32.40 -20.75 35.37
C ARG A 655 31.85 -21.49 34.14
N LYS A 656 30.90 -22.42 34.33
CA LYS A 656 30.22 -23.12 33.23
C LYS A 656 29.50 -22.15 32.29
N ILE A 657 28.70 -21.22 32.84
CA ILE A 657 27.97 -20.21 32.05
C ILE A 657 28.90 -19.22 31.34
N ILE A 658 30.02 -18.81 31.96
CA ILE A 658 31.00 -17.92 31.30
C ILE A 658 31.72 -18.63 30.15
N LYS A 659 31.99 -19.93 30.29
CA LYS A 659 32.71 -20.73 29.30
C LYS A 659 31.84 -21.02 28.07
N ASP A 660 30.64 -21.55 28.26
CA ASP A 660 29.70 -21.85 27.18
C ASP A 660 28.24 -21.74 27.65
N PRO A 661 27.60 -20.58 27.48
CA PRO A 661 26.24 -20.35 27.97
C PRO A 661 25.16 -21.04 27.15
N LYS A 662 25.39 -21.35 25.86
CA LYS A 662 24.34 -21.80 24.92
C LYS A 662 23.64 -23.10 25.34
N PRO A 663 24.37 -24.19 25.67
CA PRO A 663 23.74 -25.48 26.03
C PRO A 663 22.86 -25.41 27.28
N ILE A 664 23.11 -24.42 28.14
CA ILE A 664 22.43 -24.28 29.43
C ILE A 664 21.27 -23.27 29.33
N LEU A 665 21.41 -22.24 28.51
CA LEU A 665 20.44 -21.14 28.42
C LEU A 665 19.49 -21.23 27.21
N ASP A 666 19.79 -22.03 26.19
CA ASP A 666 18.91 -22.27 25.03
C ASP A 666 18.05 -23.54 25.21
N THR A 667 17.36 -23.62 26.35
CA THR A 667 16.53 -24.77 26.75
C THR A 667 15.02 -24.52 26.60
N GLY A 668 14.63 -23.39 26.01
CA GLY A 668 13.24 -22.94 25.91
C GLY A 668 12.70 -22.26 27.18
N ILE A 669 13.37 -22.41 28.32
CA ILE A 669 13.06 -21.69 29.56
C ILE A 669 13.78 -20.34 29.56
N TRP A 670 13.10 -19.29 30.03
CA TRP A 670 13.66 -17.94 30.07
C TRP A 670 14.99 -17.87 30.87
N PRO A 671 16.11 -17.40 30.28
CA PRO A 671 17.44 -17.44 30.91
C PRO A 671 17.57 -16.87 32.33
N PRO A 672 16.87 -15.80 32.74
CA PRO A 672 16.88 -15.30 34.13
C PRO A 672 16.44 -16.35 35.16
N ILE A 673 15.47 -17.21 34.82
CA ILE A 673 14.99 -18.29 35.68
C ILE A 673 16.06 -19.35 35.83
N ILE A 674 16.70 -19.76 34.73
CA ILE A 674 17.79 -20.73 34.74
C ILE A 674 18.97 -20.22 35.60
N LEU A 675 19.37 -18.96 35.42
CA LEU A 675 20.45 -18.36 36.21
C LEU A 675 20.11 -18.27 37.71
N ARG A 676 18.83 -18.02 38.05
CA ARG A 676 18.35 -18.04 39.44
C ARG A 676 18.41 -19.45 40.02
N ARG A 677 17.94 -20.46 39.28
CA ARG A 677 18.03 -21.88 39.65
C ARG A 677 19.45 -22.36 39.90
N LEU A 678 20.42 -21.85 39.14
CA LEU A 678 21.85 -22.15 39.31
C LEU A 678 22.53 -21.37 40.46
N GLY A 679 21.79 -20.53 41.19
CA GLY A 679 22.29 -19.74 42.32
C GLY A 679 23.13 -18.52 41.91
N ILE A 680 23.11 -18.14 40.63
CA ILE A 680 23.94 -17.08 40.02
C ILE A 680 23.09 -15.99 39.35
N GLY A 681 21.84 -15.79 39.82
CA GLY A 681 20.90 -14.83 39.25
C GLY A 681 21.43 -13.37 39.19
N PHE A 682 22.39 -12.99 40.04
CA PHE A 682 23.05 -11.68 39.97
C PHE A 682 23.79 -11.45 38.64
N TYR A 683 24.30 -12.52 38.01
CA TYR A 683 25.05 -12.45 36.76
C TYR A 683 24.18 -12.04 35.57
N HIS A 684 22.85 -12.27 35.67
CA HIS A 684 21.89 -11.90 34.63
C HIS A 684 22.02 -10.43 34.21
N LYS A 685 22.25 -9.49 35.15
CA LYS A 685 22.42 -8.07 34.81
C LYS A 685 23.56 -7.83 33.82
N ARG A 686 24.67 -8.57 33.96
CA ARG A 686 25.84 -8.46 33.09
C ARG A 686 25.62 -9.21 31.78
N TYR A 687 25.12 -10.44 31.85
CA TYR A 687 24.80 -11.27 30.68
C TYR A 687 23.76 -10.59 29.78
N GLY A 688 22.63 -10.19 30.35
CA GLY A 688 21.54 -9.51 29.65
C GLY A 688 21.95 -8.16 29.05
N LYS A 689 22.76 -7.35 29.76
CA LYS A 689 23.32 -6.12 29.16
C LYS A 689 24.18 -6.43 27.93
N ARG A 690 25.02 -7.46 28.00
CA ARG A 690 25.85 -7.90 26.86
C ARG A 690 24.99 -8.40 25.70
N CYS A 691 23.97 -9.23 25.96
CA CYS A 691 23.05 -9.72 24.93
C CYS A 691 22.26 -8.57 24.29
N PHE A 692 21.66 -7.69 25.10
CA PHE A 692 20.95 -6.51 24.61
C PHE A 692 21.86 -5.61 23.77
N GLN A 693 23.09 -5.35 24.22
CA GLN A 693 24.04 -4.60 23.42
C GLN A 693 24.32 -5.34 22.12
N LYS A 694 24.77 -6.60 22.17
CA LYS A 694 25.08 -7.40 20.98
C LYS A 694 23.94 -7.38 19.95
N SER A 695 22.71 -7.68 20.36
CA SER A 695 21.52 -7.73 19.50
C SER A 695 21.17 -6.40 18.82
N PHE A 696 21.69 -5.27 19.31
CA PHE A 696 21.43 -3.92 18.78
C PHE A 696 22.67 -3.09 18.46
N SER A 697 23.87 -3.57 18.79
CA SER A 697 25.18 -2.96 18.52
C SER A 697 25.83 -3.59 17.30
N GLU A 698 25.49 -4.85 17.02
CA GLU A 698 25.59 -5.40 15.68
C GLU A 698 24.41 -4.84 14.89
N LYS A 699 24.68 -3.98 13.90
CA LYS A 699 23.78 -3.91 12.73
C LYS A 699 23.57 -5.36 12.32
N ILE A 700 22.35 -5.90 12.43
CA ILE A 700 22.04 -7.26 12.04
C ILE A 700 22.34 -7.41 10.54
N GLY A 701 23.55 -7.81 10.26
CA GLY A 701 23.85 -8.93 9.41
C GLY A 701 24.73 -9.87 10.23
N ILE A 702 24.51 -11.17 10.02
CA ILE A 702 25.49 -12.24 10.23
C ILE A 702 25.58 -12.81 11.67
N GLU A 703 24.68 -13.74 11.99
CA GLU A 703 25.04 -14.95 12.77
C GLU A 703 24.54 -16.21 12.06
N THR A 704 24.98 -16.40 10.83
CA THR A 704 25.04 -17.72 10.14
C THR A 704 26.45 -18.02 9.60
N GLN A 705 27.49 -17.30 10.06
CA GLN A 705 28.88 -17.52 9.59
C GLN A 705 29.76 -18.38 10.51
N ASN A 706 29.31 -18.75 11.71
CA ASN A 706 30.20 -19.47 12.64
C ASN A 706 30.35 -20.97 12.39
N GLU A 707 29.63 -21.56 11.43
CA GLU A 707 29.98 -22.88 10.89
C GLU A 707 30.70 -22.82 9.53
N CYS A 708 30.64 -21.68 8.82
CA CYS A 708 31.46 -21.44 7.63
C CYS A 708 32.90 -20.98 7.95
N ASN A 709 33.17 -20.52 9.17
CA ASN A 709 34.47 -19.94 9.56
C ASN A 709 35.59 -20.95 9.88
N LYS A 710 35.34 -22.27 9.72
CA LYS A 710 36.43 -23.26 9.75
C LYS A 710 37.02 -23.53 8.36
N TYR A 711 36.34 -23.14 7.29
CA TYR A 711 36.80 -23.33 5.90
C TYR A 711 37.36 -22.06 5.22
N ASN A 712 37.24 -20.88 5.84
CA ASN A 712 37.68 -19.61 5.23
C ASN A 712 38.93 -18.97 5.86
N ARG A 713 39.73 -19.73 6.63
CA ARG A 713 41.05 -19.26 7.09
C ARG A 713 42.16 -19.31 6.03
N LEU A 714 41.78 -19.36 4.75
CA LEU A 714 42.69 -19.30 3.60
C LEU A 714 42.03 -18.54 2.43
N ASN A 715 41.74 -17.25 2.56
CA ASN A 715 41.84 -16.31 1.42
C ASN A 715 41.60 -14.83 1.79
N PRO A 716 42.59 -13.94 1.59
CA PRO A 716 42.38 -12.50 1.67
C PRO A 716 41.84 -12.01 0.31
N LYS A 717 40.58 -11.48 0.29
CA LYS A 717 39.94 -10.58 -0.71
C LYS A 717 38.52 -11.03 -1.08
N ASN A 718 37.49 -10.39 -0.53
CA ASN A 718 36.20 -10.28 -1.21
C ASN A 718 35.65 -8.85 -1.03
N LYS A 719 35.74 -8.04 -2.09
CA LYS A 719 35.29 -6.63 -2.13
C LYS A 719 33.80 -6.57 -2.48
N THR A 720 33.08 -5.58 -1.94
CA THR A 720 31.63 -5.40 -2.23
C THR A 720 31.39 -5.03 -3.69
N LYS A 721 30.47 -5.71 -4.39
CA LYS A 721 30.11 -5.50 -5.80
C LYS A 721 28.88 -4.60 -5.95
N ILE A 722 29.01 -3.50 -6.67
CA ILE A 722 27.95 -2.51 -6.91
C ILE A 722 27.71 -2.37 -8.40
N ALA A 723 26.46 -2.45 -8.83
CA ALA A 723 25.99 -2.20 -10.18
C ALA A 723 25.25 -0.85 -10.26
N PHE A 724 25.66 0.04 -11.16
CA PHE A 724 24.88 1.20 -11.59
C PHE A 724 24.32 0.93 -12.98
N LEU A 725 23.01 1.08 -13.16
CA LEU A 725 22.34 0.86 -14.44
C LEU A 725 22.24 2.17 -15.20
N LEU A 726 23.04 2.30 -16.26
CA LEU A 726 23.14 3.53 -17.04
C LEU A 726 22.47 3.35 -18.41
N GLY A 727 21.66 4.32 -18.83
CA GLY A 727 21.04 4.30 -20.16
C GLY A 727 22.09 4.54 -21.26
N TYR A 728 22.88 5.60 -21.11
CA TYR A 728 23.85 6.05 -22.11
C TYR A 728 24.97 6.89 -21.47
N PRO A 729 26.23 6.83 -21.97
CA PRO A 729 27.41 7.44 -21.34
C PRO A 729 27.71 8.89 -21.75
N GLU A 730 26.89 9.50 -22.60
CA GLU A 730 27.12 10.84 -23.16
C GLU A 730 27.04 11.94 -22.09
N ILE A 731 27.58 13.12 -22.45
CA ILE A 731 27.63 14.32 -21.61
C ILE A 731 26.21 14.71 -21.18
N SER A 732 25.92 14.52 -19.89
CA SER A 732 24.71 15.01 -19.25
C SER A 732 24.97 15.24 -17.76
N GLY A 733 24.16 16.11 -17.13
CA GLY A 733 24.24 16.35 -15.69
C GLY A 733 24.09 15.06 -14.88
N GLY A 734 23.12 14.21 -15.24
CA GLY A 734 22.91 12.94 -14.54
C GLY A 734 24.07 11.95 -14.72
N THR A 735 24.67 11.89 -15.92
CA THR A 735 25.84 11.04 -16.17
C THR A 735 27.04 11.48 -15.31
N ILE A 736 27.28 12.79 -15.18
CA ILE A 736 28.34 13.35 -14.32
C ILE A 736 28.15 12.88 -12.88
N VAL A 737 26.95 13.03 -12.32
CA VAL A 737 26.64 12.65 -10.94
C VAL A 737 26.92 11.16 -10.71
N ILE A 738 26.50 10.29 -11.64
CA ILE A 738 26.74 8.85 -11.56
C ILE A 738 28.24 8.53 -11.59
N PHE A 739 28.99 9.08 -12.54
CA PHE A 739 30.44 8.85 -12.65
C PHE A 739 31.18 9.33 -11.41
N GLU A 740 30.89 10.54 -10.93
CA GLU A 740 31.57 11.14 -9.78
C GLU A 740 31.39 10.28 -8.52
N HIS A 741 30.21 9.69 -8.33
CA HIS A 741 29.96 8.71 -7.28
C HIS A 741 30.64 7.36 -7.53
N ALA A 742 30.49 6.80 -8.73
CA ALA A 742 31.03 5.48 -9.08
C ALA A 742 32.56 5.42 -8.94
N ILE A 743 33.27 6.43 -9.46
CA ILE A 743 34.74 6.52 -9.43
C ILE A 743 35.24 6.59 -7.98
N ARG A 744 34.61 7.42 -7.14
CA ARG A 744 35.01 7.55 -5.72
C ARG A 744 34.72 6.33 -4.89
N LEU A 745 33.63 5.60 -5.21
CA LEU A 745 33.38 4.30 -4.60
C LEU A 745 34.45 3.28 -5.05
N ALA A 746 34.80 3.24 -6.33
CA ALA A 746 35.84 2.35 -6.85
C ALA A 746 37.20 2.62 -6.19
N ARG A 747 37.64 3.88 -6.13
CA ARG A 747 38.88 4.33 -5.47
C ARG A 747 38.90 4.01 -3.97
N ARG A 748 37.74 3.85 -3.32
CA ARG A 748 37.60 3.45 -1.91
C ARG A 748 37.53 1.92 -1.71
N GLY A 749 37.73 1.15 -2.77
CA GLY A 749 37.90 -0.30 -2.71
C GLY A 749 36.66 -1.13 -3.02
N PHE A 750 35.55 -0.51 -3.47
CA PHE A 750 34.40 -1.23 -4.00
C PHE A 750 34.66 -1.74 -5.41
N GLN A 751 34.03 -2.86 -5.80
CA GLN A 751 33.99 -3.30 -7.19
C GLN A 751 32.76 -2.68 -7.86
N VAL A 752 32.95 -1.59 -8.58
CA VAL A 752 31.86 -0.82 -9.20
C VAL A 752 31.76 -1.17 -10.68
N PHE A 753 30.54 -1.49 -11.12
CA PHE A 753 30.19 -1.83 -12.49
C PHE A 753 29.18 -0.81 -13.03
N ILE A 754 29.42 -0.32 -14.24
CA ILE A 754 28.44 0.42 -15.03
C ILE A 754 27.85 -0.56 -16.03
N ILE A 755 26.53 -0.78 -15.93
CA ILE A 755 25.80 -1.74 -16.75
C ILE A 755 24.94 -1.00 -17.75
N THR A 756 25.12 -1.32 -19.03
CA THR A 756 24.42 -0.71 -20.17
C THR A 756 23.73 -1.77 -21.02
N LEU A 757 22.80 -1.36 -21.89
CA LEU A 757 22.14 -2.26 -22.84
C LEU A 757 23.12 -2.81 -23.89
N GLU A 758 23.98 -1.93 -24.38
CA GLU A 758 24.97 -2.22 -25.41
C GLU A 758 26.39 -1.97 -24.89
N LYS A 759 27.38 -2.54 -25.58
CA LYS A 759 28.79 -2.35 -25.23
C LYS A 759 29.21 -0.92 -25.54
N ILE A 760 29.79 -0.24 -24.57
CA ILE A 760 30.22 1.16 -24.71
C ILE A 760 31.71 1.23 -25.12
N LEU A 761 31.98 1.97 -26.19
CA LEU A 761 33.34 2.28 -26.64
C LEU A 761 33.94 3.45 -25.83
N PRO A 762 35.25 3.43 -25.49
CA PRO A 762 35.90 4.45 -24.66
C PRO A 762 35.69 5.90 -25.12
N GLN A 763 35.60 6.13 -26.43
CA GLN A 763 35.39 7.45 -27.02
C GLN A 763 34.08 8.11 -26.54
N ARG A 764 33.05 7.32 -26.18
CA ARG A 764 31.74 7.85 -25.77
C ARG A 764 31.74 8.43 -24.35
N TYR A 765 32.67 8.01 -23.49
CA TYR A 765 32.84 8.57 -22.14
C TYR A 765 34.15 9.37 -21.97
N ALA A 766 34.94 9.56 -23.04
CA ALA A 766 36.24 10.23 -22.98
C ALA A 766 36.19 11.69 -22.47
N TRP A 767 35.02 12.33 -22.54
CA TRP A 767 34.75 13.64 -21.94
C TRP A 767 34.90 13.64 -20.40
N HIS A 768 34.85 12.46 -19.76
CA HIS A 768 35.20 12.21 -18.36
C HIS A 768 36.31 11.15 -18.27
N PRO A 769 37.59 11.54 -18.34
CA PRO A 769 38.70 10.58 -18.46
C PRO A 769 38.77 9.53 -17.34
N GLU A 770 38.38 9.91 -16.12
CA GLU A 770 38.40 9.02 -14.96
C GLU A 770 37.33 7.91 -15.03
N ALA A 771 36.34 8.00 -15.93
CA ALA A 771 35.36 6.94 -16.18
C ALA A 771 36.00 5.66 -16.77
N SER A 772 37.23 5.76 -17.29
CA SER A 772 38.05 4.60 -17.69
C SER A 772 38.44 3.69 -16.51
N GLU A 773 38.35 4.17 -15.26
CA GLU A 773 38.62 3.38 -14.05
C GLU A 773 37.46 2.42 -13.68
N LEU A 774 36.29 2.56 -14.31
CA LEU A 774 35.08 1.80 -14.00
C LEU A 774 34.99 0.51 -14.81
N ASN A 775 34.32 -0.51 -14.25
CA ASN A 775 34.07 -1.76 -14.97
C ASN A 775 32.82 -1.62 -15.83
N TRP A 776 33.00 -1.46 -17.14
CA TRP A 776 31.90 -1.39 -18.12
C TRP A 776 31.46 -2.79 -18.52
N GLN A 777 30.15 -3.07 -18.43
CA GLN A 777 29.56 -4.35 -18.80
C GLN A 777 28.17 -4.15 -19.41
N THR A 778 27.70 -5.14 -20.16
CA THR A 778 26.32 -5.22 -20.65
C THR A 778 25.44 -6.07 -19.73
N PHE A 779 24.12 -5.89 -19.80
CA PHE A 779 23.18 -6.79 -19.11
C PHE A 779 23.40 -8.27 -19.46
N HIS A 780 23.79 -8.58 -20.69
CA HIS A 780 24.08 -9.95 -21.12
C HIS A 780 25.33 -10.53 -20.43
N GLU A 781 26.41 -9.76 -20.34
CA GLU A 781 27.68 -10.23 -19.74
C GLU A 781 27.55 -10.50 -18.24
N VAL A 782 26.68 -9.75 -17.54
CA VAL A 782 26.50 -9.87 -16.08
C VAL A 782 25.39 -10.84 -15.66
N ARG A 783 24.73 -11.55 -16.60
CA ARG A 783 23.59 -12.43 -16.31
C ARG A 783 23.86 -13.50 -15.24
N ASN A 784 25.11 -13.97 -15.16
CA ASN A 784 25.57 -14.99 -14.21
C ASN A 784 26.34 -14.39 -13.02
N MET A 785 26.36 -13.06 -12.90
CA MET A 785 26.99 -12.35 -11.80
C MET A 785 25.96 -11.99 -10.74
N HIS A 786 26.35 -12.14 -9.47
CA HIS A 786 25.59 -11.65 -8.34
C HIS A 786 26.23 -10.40 -7.74
N PHE A 787 25.44 -9.36 -7.55
CA PHE A 787 25.87 -8.08 -6.96
C PHE A 787 25.39 -7.95 -5.52
N ASP A 788 26.13 -7.19 -4.70
CA ASP A 788 25.63 -6.82 -3.37
C ASP A 788 24.55 -5.74 -3.47
N VAL A 789 24.72 -4.80 -4.41
CA VAL A 789 23.79 -3.68 -4.63
C VAL A 789 23.65 -3.41 -6.13
N ALA A 790 22.42 -3.25 -6.62
CA ALA A 790 22.11 -2.74 -7.95
C ALA A 790 21.31 -1.43 -7.85
N ILE A 791 21.69 -0.42 -8.62
CA ILE A 791 21.16 0.95 -8.53
C ILE A 791 20.61 1.35 -9.89
N ALA A 792 19.30 1.54 -9.98
CA ALA A 792 18.64 2.22 -11.10
C ALA A 792 18.93 3.73 -11.01
N THR A 793 19.25 4.39 -12.12
CA THR A 793 19.62 5.83 -12.14
C THR A 793 18.83 6.67 -13.13
N TRP A 794 18.01 6.05 -13.98
CA TRP A 794 17.06 6.67 -14.91
C TRP A 794 15.74 5.90 -14.86
N TRP A 795 14.61 6.51 -15.23
CA TRP A 795 13.28 5.89 -15.01
C TRP A 795 13.18 4.49 -15.62
N ASN A 796 13.71 4.31 -16.82
CA ASN A 796 13.61 3.04 -17.53
C ASN A 796 14.52 1.95 -16.91
N SER A 797 15.62 2.30 -16.23
CA SER A 797 16.45 1.30 -15.54
C SER A 797 15.73 0.59 -14.39
N VAL A 798 14.66 1.16 -13.85
CA VAL A 798 13.88 0.51 -12.80
C VAL A 798 13.30 -0.80 -13.29
N PHE A 799 12.74 -0.81 -14.51
CA PHE A 799 12.23 -2.01 -15.17
C PHE A 799 13.34 -3.01 -15.49
N MET A 800 14.56 -2.52 -15.72
CA MET A 800 15.73 -3.35 -16.01
C MET A 800 16.35 -4.00 -14.76
N LEU A 801 15.97 -3.58 -13.54
CA LEU A 801 16.47 -4.21 -12.31
C LEU A 801 16.16 -5.71 -12.25
N ARG A 802 15.05 -6.14 -12.87
CA ARG A 802 14.68 -7.56 -13.01
C ARG A 802 15.72 -8.39 -13.76
N MET A 803 16.59 -7.77 -14.55
CA MET A 803 17.62 -8.45 -15.34
C MET A 803 18.91 -8.67 -14.55
N ILE A 804 19.01 -8.09 -13.35
CA ILE A 804 20.21 -8.14 -12.52
C ILE A 804 19.95 -8.97 -11.27
N SER A 805 20.82 -9.93 -11.00
CA SER A 805 20.82 -10.62 -9.70
C SER A 805 21.57 -9.80 -8.67
N ALA A 806 20.86 -9.26 -7.67
CA ALA A 806 21.47 -8.51 -6.59
C ALA A 806 20.80 -8.79 -5.24
N ARG A 807 21.57 -8.67 -4.16
CA ARG A 807 21.04 -8.75 -2.79
C ARG A 807 20.15 -7.55 -2.43
N THR A 808 20.42 -6.38 -2.99
CA THR A 808 19.68 -5.15 -2.71
C THR A 808 19.54 -4.33 -3.97
N TYR A 809 18.33 -3.84 -4.23
CA TYR A 809 18.02 -2.94 -5.34
C TYR A 809 17.72 -1.55 -4.80
N LEU A 810 18.21 -0.51 -5.45
CA LEU A 810 18.02 0.90 -5.10
C LEU A 810 17.59 1.70 -6.32
N TYR A 811 16.90 2.80 -6.09
CA TYR A 811 16.59 3.77 -7.15
C TYR A 811 17.20 5.14 -6.79
N PHE A 812 18.11 5.63 -7.60
CA PHE A 812 18.71 6.95 -7.48
C PHE A 812 18.00 7.94 -8.43
N VAL A 813 17.05 8.69 -7.87
CA VAL A 813 16.20 9.64 -8.60
C VAL A 813 16.87 11.01 -8.62
N GLN A 814 17.39 11.38 -9.79
CA GLN A 814 18.12 12.63 -10.02
C GLN A 814 17.21 13.78 -10.50
N SER A 815 16.05 13.44 -11.08
CA SER A 815 15.01 14.38 -11.50
C SER A 815 13.65 13.68 -11.48
N ILE A 816 12.57 14.45 -11.59
CA ILE A 816 11.23 13.91 -11.88
C ILE A 816 11.10 13.80 -13.40
N GLU A 817 11.53 12.67 -13.94
CA GLU A 817 11.72 12.47 -15.38
C GLU A 817 10.41 12.49 -16.19
N SER A 818 9.27 12.28 -15.53
CA SER A 818 7.94 12.45 -16.12
C SER A 818 7.67 13.89 -16.59
N ARG A 819 8.39 14.87 -16.04
CA ARG A 819 8.29 16.28 -16.47
C ARG A 819 9.01 16.53 -17.79
N PHE A 820 9.94 15.67 -18.22
CA PHE A 820 10.64 15.82 -19.50
C PHE A 820 9.73 15.59 -20.71
N VAL A 821 8.60 14.90 -20.50
CA VAL A 821 7.54 14.77 -21.51
C VAL A 821 6.82 16.12 -21.61
N GLN A 822 7.30 16.99 -22.51
CA GLN A 822 6.83 18.36 -22.64
C GLN A 822 5.34 18.49 -23.00
N THR A 823 4.76 19.59 -22.53
CA THR A 823 3.39 20.06 -22.81
C THR A 823 3.42 21.50 -23.35
N ASN A 824 3.95 21.68 -24.56
CA ASN A 824 3.63 22.86 -25.37
C ASN A 824 2.81 22.37 -26.56
N ASP A 825 1.59 22.91 -26.65
CA ASP A 825 0.51 22.70 -27.63
C ASP A 825 0.04 21.24 -27.89
N GLN A 826 -1.22 20.99 -27.50
CA GLN A 826 -1.99 19.74 -27.56
C GLN A 826 -1.31 18.52 -26.89
N VAL A 827 -1.68 18.27 -25.63
CA VAL A 827 -1.33 17.01 -24.94
C VAL A 827 -2.07 15.87 -25.64
N THR A 828 -1.32 15.01 -26.35
CA THR A 828 -1.87 13.76 -26.86
C THR A 828 -2.07 12.77 -25.71
N ASP A 829 -3.08 11.91 -25.81
CA ASP A 829 -3.33 10.87 -24.81
C ASP A 829 -2.11 9.94 -24.66
N GLU A 830 -1.34 9.73 -25.73
CA GLU A 830 -0.09 8.95 -25.75
C GLU A 830 0.99 9.55 -24.83
N LYS A 831 1.22 10.87 -24.92
CA LYS A 831 2.19 11.56 -24.05
C LYS A 831 1.75 11.49 -22.59
N LEU A 832 0.45 11.56 -22.33
CA LEU A 832 -0.09 11.43 -20.98
C LEU A 832 0.05 10.01 -20.43
N ALA A 833 -0.18 8.98 -21.26
CA ALA A 833 0.06 7.58 -20.92
C ALA A 833 1.56 7.35 -20.61
N LEU A 834 2.46 7.86 -21.46
CA LEU A 834 3.91 7.78 -21.23
C LEU A 834 4.30 8.47 -19.91
N LYS A 835 3.73 9.64 -19.61
CA LYS A 835 3.97 10.33 -18.33
C LYS A 835 3.55 9.48 -17.14
N ARG A 836 2.36 8.88 -17.17
CA ARG A 836 1.88 7.95 -16.13
C ARG A 836 2.80 6.73 -16.00
N PHE A 837 3.27 6.21 -17.13
CA PHE A 837 4.17 5.06 -17.16
C PHE A 837 5.52 5.38 -16.50
N ILE A 838 6.11 6.54 -16.80
CA ILE A 838 7.33 7.02 -16.11
C ILE A 838 7.08 7.20 -14.61
N GLU A 839 5.98 7.83 -14.22
CA GLU A 839 5.62 8.04 -12.81
C GLU A 839 5.40 6.73 -12.05
N SER A 840 4.97 5.66 -12.73
CA SER A 840 4.79 4.34 -12.12
C SER A 840 6.10 3.74 -11.59
N THR A 841 7.25 4.18 -12.09
CA THR A 841 8.57 3.77 -11.58
C THR A 841 8.78 4.20 -10.13
N TYR A 842 8.14 5.28 -9.69
CA TYR A 842 8.15 5.75 -8.30
C TYR A 842 7.16 5.02 -7.41
N LEU A 843 6.44 3.98 -7.89
CA LEU A 843 5.62 3.09 -7.06
C LEU A 843 6.38 1.81 -6.66
N TYR A 844 7.57 1.60 -7.21
CA TYR A 844 8.39 0.45 -6.86
C TYR A 844 8.74 0.50 -5.36
N PRO A 845 8.60 -0.61 -4.61
CA PRO A 845 8.96 -0.68 -3.20
C PRO A 845 10.49 -0.76 -3.00
N LEU A 846 11.21 0.17 -3.60
CA LEU A 846 12.65 0.31 -3.56
C LEU A 846 13.04 1.42 -2.58
N PRO A 847 14.21 1.33 -1.92
CA PRO A 847 14.79 2.48 -1.26
C PRO A 847 15.20 3.50 -2.31
N VAL A 848 14.77 4.74 -2.10
CA VAL A 848 15.04 5.84 -3.02
C VAL A 848 16.13 6.75 -2.45
N ILE A 849 17.08 7.11 -3.29
CA ILE A 849 18.10 8.13 -3.05
C ILE A 849 17.80 9.29 -3.99
N THR A 850 18.00 10.53 -3.56
CA THR A 850 17.86 11.69 -4.43
C THR A 850 18.86 12.79 -4.10
N GLU A 851 19.13 13.66 -5.06
CA GLU A 851 20.14 14.72 -4.97
C GLU A 851 19.62 16.09 -4.49
N ALA A 852 18.31 16.31 -4.58
CA ALA A 852 17.67 17.60 -4.29
C ALA A 852 16.53 17.46 -3.27
N GLN A 853 16.38 18.47 -2.42
CA GLN A 853 15.37 18.49 -1.38
C GLN A 853 13.95 18.54 -1.98
N TRP A 854 13.72 19.33 -3.03
CA TRP A 854 12.40 19.39 -3.66
C TRP A 854 11.99 18.05 -4.28
N ILE A 855 12.94 17.24 -4.79
CA ILE A 855 12.65 15.89 -5.31
C ILE A 855 12.27 14.97 -4.13
N GLN A 856 12.99 15.06 -3.02
CA GLN A 856 12.64 14.33 -1.80
C GLN A 856 11.23 14.68 -1.32
N GLU A 857 10.89 15.96 -1.31
CA GLU A 857 9.56 16.45 -0.96
C GLU A 857 8.50 15.98 -1.98
N TYR A 858 8.80 16.03 -3.28
CA TYR A 858 7.92 15.55 -4.34
C TYR A 858 7.65 14.05 -4.20
N LEU A 859 8.68 13.22 -4.02
CA LEU A 859 8.53 11.77 -3.86
C LEU A 859 7.73 11.43 -2.59
N LYS A 860 7.98 12.16 -1.50
CA LYS A 860 7.22 11.98 -0.25
C LYS A 860 5.77 12.41 -0.40
N ALA A 861 5.50 13.56 -1.02
CA ALA A 861 4.16 14.07 -1.25
C ALA A 861 3.40 13.15 -2.23
N HIS A 862 3.92 12.95 -3.43
CA HIS A 862 3.18 12.28 -4.50
C HIS A 862 3.15 10.75 -4.39
N TYR A 863 4.16 10.14 -3.77
CA TYR A 863 4.32 8.67 -3.73
C TYR A 863 4.50 8.10 -2.31
N GLY A 864 4.57 8.92 -1.26
CA GLY A 864 4.80 8.44 0.10
C GLY A 864 6.20 7.85 0.34
N HIS A 865 7.11 7.96 -0.63
CA HIS A 865 8.47 7.44 -0.49
C HIS A 865 9.31 8.36 0.39
N SER A 866 9.79 7.81 1.50
CA SER A 866 10.86 8.44 2.27
C SER A 866 12.19 8.19 1.58
N SER A 867 12.65 9.15 0.78
CA SER A 867 13.95 9.07 0.09
C SER A 867 15.09 9.64 0.94
N VAL A 868 16.31 9.19 0.69
CA VAL A 868 17.52 9.70 1.36
C VAL A 868 18.17 10.77 0.50
N LEU A 869 18.34 11.97 1.06
CA LEU A 869 19.01 13.08 0.38
C LEU A 869 20.53 12.89 0.41
N VAL A 870 21.14 12.77 -0.77
CA VAL A 870 22.58 12.79 -1.00
C VAL A 870 22.88 13.94 -1.95
N ARG A 871 23.15 15.13 -1.38
CA ARG A 871 23.43 16.32 -2.18
C ARG A 871 24.64 16.11 -3.09
N ASN A 872 24.53 16.60 -4.33
CA ASN A 872 25.63 16.62 -5.28
C ASN A 872 26.84 17.37 -4.73
N GLY A 873 28.02 16.81 -5.00
CA GLY A 873 29.28 17.48 -4.75
C GLY A 873 29.67 18.38 -5.91
N ILE A 874 30.85 18.97 -5.80
CA ILE A 874 31.52 19.65 -6.92
C ILE A 874 33.01 19.34 -6.91
N ARG A 875 33.62 19.33 -8.10
CA ARG A 875 35.05 19.16 -8.33
C ARG A 875 35.82 20.42 -7.94
N LYS A 876 36.03 20.62 -6.64
CA LYS A 876 36.78 21.78 -6.11
C LYS A 876 38.26 21.79 -6.52
N ASP A 877 38.76 20.66 -7.01
CA ASP A 877 40.08 20.48 -7.60
C ASP A 877 40.22 21.16 -8.97
N ILE A 878 39.13 21.39 -9.72
CA ILE A 878 39.16 22.03 -11.05
C ILE A 878 38.33 23.31 -11.12
N TYR A 879 37.23 23.38 -10.37
CA TYR A 879 36.38 24.56 -10.24
C TYR A 879 36.85 25.40 -9.05
N ALA A 880 37.65 26.40 -9.36
CA ALA A 880 38.15 27.40 -8.43
C ALA A 880 38.23 28.77 -9.12
N VAL A 881 38.27 29.83 -8.32
CA VAL A 881 38.37 31.22 -8.80
C VAL A 881 39.72 31.41 -9.50
N ASP A 882 40.77 30.85 -8.90
CA ASP A 882 42.11 30.88 -9.43
C ASP A 882 42.30 29.74 -10.44
N GLY A 883 42.94 30.04 -11.57
CA GLY A 883 43.23 29.06 -12.62
C GLY A 883 43.27 29.68 -14.02
N THR A 884 43.51 28.86 -15.02
CA THR A 884 43.55 29.28 -16.43
C THR A 884 42.17 29.73 -16.92
N CYS A 885 42.09 30.85 -17.63
CA CYS A 885 40.89 31.27 -18.35
C CYS A 885 41.21 31.34 -19.85
N LEU A 886 40.22 31.05 -20.70
CA LEU A 886 40.38 31.18 -22.16
C LEU A 886 40.48 32.63 -22.60
N SER A 887 39.74 33.51 -21.92
CA SER A 887 39.84 34.96 -22.08
C SER A 887 39.60 35.62 -20.74
N PRO A 888 40.53 36.46 -20.25
CA PRO A 888 40.29 37.28 -19.07
C PRO A 888 39.01 38.11 -19.22
N ARG A 889 38.35 38.40 -18.09
CA ARG A 889 37.20 39.30 -18.04
C ARG A 889 37.67 40.74 -18.21
N THR A 890 37.08 41.47 -19.14
CA THR A 890 37.45 42.87 -19.41
C THR A 890 36.64 43.81 -18.51
N PRO A 891 37.27 44.71 -17.74
CA PRO A 891 36.55 45.72 -16.95
C PRO A 891 35.58 46.52 -17.83
N GLY A 892 34.36 46.74 -17.34
CA GLY A 892 33.31 47.48 -18.07
C GLY A 892 32.55 46.69 -19.14
N LYS A 893 33.03 45.51 -19.55
CA LYS A 893 32.26 44.57 -20.39
C LYS A 893 31.47 43.57 -19.53
N LEU A 894 30.41 43.00 -20.12
CA LEU A 894 29.60 41.93 -19.57
C LEU A 894 29.62 40.77 -20.57
N ARG A 895 30.32 39.70 -20.21
CA ARG A 895 30.31 38.45 -20.97
C ARG A 895 29.31 37.47 -20.35
N VAL A 896 28.29 37.09 -21.13
CA VAL A 896 27.25 36.14 -20.74
C VAL A 896 27.57 34.76 -21.28
N LEU A 897 27.41 33.73 -20.46
CA LEU A 897 27.45 32.33 -20.86
C LEU A 897 26.04 31.76 -20.88
N VAL A 898 25.69 31.05 -21.95
CA VAL A 898 24.53 30.17 -22.02
C VAL A 898 25.02 28.73 -22.07
N GLU A 899 24.40 27.84 -21.28
CA GLU A 899 24.82 26.43 -21.19
C GLU A 899 23.63 25.47 -21.32
N GLY A 900 23.81 24.45 -22.17
CA GLY A 900 22.91 23.31 -22.32
C GLY A 900 22.88 22.72 -23.73
N PRO A 901 22.28 21.53 -23.92
CA PRO A 901 22.07 20.94 -25.24
C PRO A 901 21.04 21.71 -26.07
N LEU A 902 21.34 21.88 -27.36
CA LEU A 902 20.38 22.36 -28.37
C LEU A 902 19.34 21.28 -28.70
N GLY A 903 18.15 21.69 -29.12
CA GLY A 903 17.02 20.83 -29.47
C GLY A 903 16.29 20.25 -28.26
N VAL A 904 16.75 20.50 -27.04
CA VAL A 904 16.13 20.05 -25.79
C VAL A 904 15.32 21.19 -25.22
N SER A 905 14.05 21.19 -25.57
CA SER A 905 13.10 22.25 -25.31
C SER A 905 12.92 22.63 -23.83
N PHE A 906 13.03 21.68 -22.89
CA PHE A 906 12.98 22.03 -21.44
C PHE A 906 14.28 22.66 -20.92
N LYS A 907 15.39 22.60 -21.66
CA LYS A 907 16.62 23.34 -21.35
C LYS A 907 16.59 24.77 -21.85
N ASN A 908 15.75 25.05 -22.85
CA ASN A 908 15.41 26.38 -23.35
C ASN A 908 16.61 27.21 -23.84
N VAL A 909 17.60 26.54 -24.45
CA VAL A 909 18.90 27.14 -24.79
C VAL A 909 18.77 28.17 -25.91
N GLU A 910 18.07 27.82 -26.98
CA GLU A 910 17.89 28.66 -28.17
C GLU A 910 17.16 29.96 -27.82
N ARG A 911 16.06 29.87 -27.07
CA ARG A 911 15.33 31.05 -26.59
C ARG A 911 16.18 31.88 -25.64
N THR A 912 16.97 31.24 -24.77
CA THR A 912 17.89 31.97 -23.88
C THR A 912 18.91 32.80 -24.67
N ILE A 913 19.49 32.23 -25.74
CA ILE A 913 20.42 32.96 -26.63
C ILE A 913 19.71 34.15 -27.27
N GLU A 914 18.50 33.95 -27.78
CA GLU A 914 17.70 35.02 -28.39
C GLU A 914 17.43 36.18 -27.41
N LEU A 915 17.11 35.89 -26.15
CA LEU A 915 16.93 36.93 -25.13
C LEU A 915 18.23 37.65 -24.80
N CYS A 916 19.36 36.93 -24.76
CA CYS A 916 20.68 37.56 -24.57
C CYS A 916 21.02 38.51 -25.74
N ARG A 917 20.64 38.17 -26.97
CA ARG A 917 20.86 39.03 -28.16
C ARG A 917 20.05 40.31 -28.14
N HIS A 918 18.87 40.29 -27.51
CA HIS A 918 18.03 41.48 -27.32
C HIS A 918 18.43 42.32 -26.10
N SER A 919 19.56 42.01 -25.46
CA SER A 919 20.09 42.70 -24.28
C SER A 919 21.36 43.48 -24.61
N ASP A 920 21.83 44.28 -23.66
CA ASP A 920 23.07 45.08 -23.74
C ASP A 920 24.33 44.27 -23.38
N ALA A 921 24.28 42.94 -23.46
CA ALA A 921 25.46 42.09 -23.24
C ALA A 921 26.50 42.32 -24.35
N ASP A 922 27.79 42.47 -24.00
CA ASP A 922 28.85 42.73 -25.00
C ASP A 922 29.31 41.46 -25.72
N GLU A 923 29.24 40.31 -25.04
CA GLU A 923 29.65 39.01 -25.57
C GLU A 923 28.70 37.93 -25.05
N ILE A 924 28.22 37.08 -25.96
CA ILE A 924 27.36 35.93 -25.70
C ILE A 924 28.13 34.67 -26.09
N TRP A 925 28.45 33.83 -25.13
CA TRP A 925 29.13 32.55 -25.34
C TRP A 925 28.15 31.39 -25.14
N LEU A 926 28.29 30.33 -25.92
CA LEU A 926 27.53 29.10 -25.78
C LEU A 926 28.46 27.95 -25.41
N MET A 927 28.15 27.24 -24.33
CA MET A 927 28.74 25.94 -24.02
C MET A 927 27.67 24.86 -24.14
N THR A 928 27.87 23.88 -25.02
CA THR A 928 26.82 22.91 -25.35
C THR A 928 27.38 21.50 -25.53
N SER A 929 26.62 20.49 -25.12
CA SER A 929 26.91 19.09 -25.43
C SER A 929 26.48 18.69 -26.86
N SER A 930 25.72 19.54 -27.56
CA SER A 930 25.38 19.34 -28.96
C SER A 930 26.59 19.59 -29.85
N LYS A 931 26.80 18.73 -30.85
CA LYS A 931 27.89 18.88 -31.82
C LYS A 931 27.58 20.01 -32.80
N VAL A 932 28.22 21.17 -32.63
CA VAL A 932 28.01 22.36 -33.47
C VAL A 932 29.24 23.27 -33.41
N GLU A 933 29.67 23.81 -34.54
CA GLU A 933 30.84 24.70 -34.62
C GLU A 933 30.48 26.18 -34.39
N THR A 934 29.31 26.61 -34.87
CA THR A 934 28.82 27.99 -34.76
C THR A 934 27.32 28.03 -34.53
N PHE A 935 26.80 29.02 -33.80
CA PHE A 935 25.36 29.20 -33.59
C PHE A 935 24.96 30.67 -33.81
N PRO A 936 23.85 30.97 -34.50
CA PRO A 936 23.47 32.33 -34.84
C PRO A 936 23.33 33.28 -33.64
N GLY A 937 24.12 34.37 -33.66
CA GLY A 937 24.12 35.41 -32.63
C GLY A 937 24.81 35.02 -31.33
N VAL A 938 25.76 34.10 -31.40
CA VAL A 938 26.71 33.75 -30.34
C VAL A 938 28.12 34.09 -30.84
N ASP A 939 28.92 34.74 -30.01
CA ASP A 939 30.29 35.15 -30.35
C ASP A 939 31.29 33.99 -30.29
N ARG A 940 31.10 33.05 -29.36
CA ARG A 940 31.94 31.85 -29.22
C ARG A 940 31.13 30.63 -28.83
N VAL A 941 31.36 29.53 -29.53
CA VAL A 941 30.72 28.24 -29.28
C VAL A 941 31.78 27.24 -28.79
N TYR A 942 31.47 26.56 -27.69
CA TYR A 942 32.26 25.47 -27.12
C TYR A 942 31.41 24.22 -27.11
N SER A 943 31.69 23.31 -28.04
CA SER A 943 30.89 22.11 -28.28
C SER A 943 31.57 20.87 -27.71
N GLN A 944 30.80 20.01 -27.03
CA GLN A 944 31.24 18.72 -26.49
C GLN A 944 32.50 18.82 -25.60
N VAL A 945 32.56 19.88 -24.79
CA VAL A 945 33.73 20.21 -23.97
C VAL A 945 33.97 19.14 -22.90
N PRO A 946 35.20 18.58 -22.79
CA PRO A 946 35.56 17.68 -21.70
C PRO A 946 35.43 18.35 -20.32
N LEU A 947 35.06 17.60 -19.29
CA LEU A 947 34.78 18.13 -17.94
C LEU A 947 35.95 18.95 -17.37
N LEU A 948 37.20 18.53 -17.63
CA LEU A 948 38.39 19.18 -17.08
C LEU A 948 38.68 20.55 -17.74
N GLU A 949 38.07 20.84 -18.89
CA GLU A 949 38.30 22.06 -19.67
C GLU A 949 37.22 23.13 -19.42
N THR A 950 36.03 22.73 -18.99
CA THR A 950 34.90 23.64 -18.68
C THR A 950 35.25 24.77 -17.69
N PRO A 951 36.11 24.60 -16.66
CA PRO A 951 36.38 25.69 -15.71
C PRO A 951 37.03 26.91 -16.37
N SER A 952 37.81 26.71 -17.43
CA SER A 952 38.46 27.80 -18.16
C SER A 952 37.47 28.70 -18.89
N ILE A 953 36.35 28.13 -19.37
CA ILE A 953 35.24 28.86 -19.98
C ILE A 953 34.48 29.63 -18.90
N TYR A 954 34.10 28.96 -17.81
CA TYR A 954 33.39 29.62 -16.70
C TYR A 954 34.18 30.79 -16.08
N ARG A 955 35.50 30.63 -15.88
CA ARG A 955 36.36 31.73 -15.40
C ARG A 955 36.43 32.91 -16.37
N SER A 956 36.18 32.68 -17.66
CA SER A 956 36.19 33.72 -18.68
C SER A 956 34.92 34.57 -18.69
N CYS A 957 33.76 34.04 -18.26
CA CYS A 957 32.47 34.73 -18.32
C CYS A 957 32.08 35.38 -16.98
N ASP A 958 31.24 36.42 -16.99
CA ASP A 958 30.77 37.11 -15.77
C ASP A 958 29.47 36.52 -15.21
N VAL A 959 28.53 36.19 -16.09
CA VAL A 959 27.18 35.76 -15.74
C VAL A 959 26.79 34.54 -16.57
N LEU A 960 26.30 33.49 -15.92
CA LEU A 960 25.60 32.39 -16.59
C LEU A 960 24.11 32.70 -16.67
N VAL A 961 23.52 32.68 -17.87
CA VAL A 961 22.06 32.78 -18.05
C VAL A 961 21.53 31.39 -18.36
N LYS A 962 20.74 30.82 -17.43
CA LYS A 962 20.21 29.45 -17.54
C LYS A 962 18.72 29.43 -17.23
N LEU A 963 17.90 29.47 -18.28
CA LEU A 963 16.44 29.63 -18.21
C LEU A 963 15.70 28.31 -18.46
N SER A 964 16.24 27.22 -17.91
CA SER A 964 15.65 25.88 -18.04
C SER A 964 14.33 25.77 -17.28
N TYR A 965 13.40 24.97 -17.80
CA TYR A 965 12.09 24.72 -17.20
C TYR A 965 12.11 23.63 -16.11
N ILE A 966 13.07 22.71 -16.21
CA ILE A 966 13.17 21.55 -15.31
C ILE A 966 14.63 21.30 -14.97
N GLU A 967 14.94 21.31 -13.68
CA GLU A 967 16.24 20.93 -13.12
C GLU A 967 16.03 20.12 -11.85
N GLY A 968 16.89 19.13 -11.61
CA GLY A 968 16.97 18.42 -10.33
C GLY A 968 17.63 19.33 -9.30
N MET A 969 18.96 19.43 -9.34
CA MET A 969 19.71 20.53 -8.75
C MET A 969 20.47 21.26 -9.85
N PHE A 970 20.52 22.60 -9.79
CA PHE A 970 21.28 23.39 -10.76
C PHE A 970 22.79 23.11 -10.59
N GLY A 971 23.39 22.28 -11.44
CA GLY A 971 24.85 22.08 -11.46
C GLY A 971 25.62 23.29 -12.03
N PRO A 972 25.33 23.72 -13.27
CA PRO A 972 26.10 24.75 -13.99
C PRO A 972 26.25 26.12 -13.27
N PRO A 973 25.22 26.68 -12.60
CA PRO A 973 25.42 27.90 -11.82
C PRO A 973 26.37 27.70 -10.64
N LEU A 974 26.41 26.52 -10.03
CA LEU A 974 27.34 26.23 -8.93
C LEU A 974 28.78 26.16 -9.44
N GLU A 975 29.00 25.60 -10.62
CA GLU A 975 30.29 25.59 -11.33
C GLU A 975 30.74 27.02 -11.65
N MET A 976 29.82 27.85 -12.17
CA MET A 976 30.05 29.27 -12.41
C MET A 976 30.42 30.04 -11.13
N PHE A 977 29.73 29.76 -10.01
CA PHE A 977 30.03 30.39 -8.72
C PHE A 977 31.44 30.07 -8.22
N HIS A 978 31.89 28.83 -8.41
CA HIS A 978 33.25 28.41 -8.05
C HIS A 978 34.31 29.08 -8.93
N CYS A 979 33.97 29.42 -10.18
CA CYS A 979 34.83 30.14 -11.11
C CYS A 979 34.70 31.68 -10.98
N GLY A 980 34.12 32.17 -9.88
CA GLY A 980 34.03 33.60 -9.56
C GLY A 980 32.98 34.38 -10.37
N GLY A 981 32.02 33.70 -10.97
CA GLY A 981 30.87 34.30 -11.67
C GLY A 981 29.59 34.34 -10.84
N THR A 982 28.49 34.82 -11.43
CA THR A 982 27.12 34.74 -10.89
C THR A 982 26.15 34.20 -11.96
N ALA A 983 24.84 34.14 -11.69
CA ALA A 983 23.86 33.61 -12.65
C ALA A 983 22.52 34.36 -12.66
N ILE A 984 21.82 34.26 -13.78
CA ILE A 984 20.40 34.58 -13.96
C ILE A 984 19.66 33.28 -14.28
N VAL A 985 18.63 32.95 -13.51
CA VAL A 985 17.84 31.72 -13.68
C VAL A 985 16.34 31.98 -13.56
N TYR A 986 15.51 31.09 -14.10
CA TYR A 986 14.08 31.06 -13.80
C TYR A 986 13.78 30.51 -12.41
N ASN A 987 12.64 30.89 -11.84
CA ASN A 987 12.13 30.40 -10.56
C ASN A 987 11.48 29.00 -10.65
N VAL A 988 12.20 28.03 -11.21
CA VAL A 988 11.75 26.65 -11.33
C VAL A 988 12.22 25.81 -10.14
N THR A 989 11.58 24.68 -9.88
CA THR A 989 12.01 23.76 -8.79
C THR A 989 13.49 23.40 -8.95
N GLY A 990 14.24 23.42 -7.84
CA GLY A 990 15.67 23.07 -7.81
C GLY A 990 16.63 24.25 -7.81
N HIS A 991 16.19 25.46 -8.19
CA HIS A 991 17.04 26.66 -8.06
C HIS A 991 17.30 26.98 -6.57
N ASP A 992 16.29 26.77 -5.74
CA ASP A 992 16.23 27.14 -4.34
C ASP A 992 17.05 26.24 -3.40
N GLU A 993 17.74 25.22 -3.94
CA GLU A 993 18.74 24.45 -3.19
C GLU A 993 19.87 25.34 -2.66
N TYR A 994 20.28 26.34 -3.46
CA TYR A 994 21.36 27.27 -3.08
C TYR A 994 21.31 28.64 -3.78
N ILE A 995 20.49 28.82 -4.82
CA ILE A 995 20.35 30.09 -5.53
C ILE A 995 19.37 30.99 -4.77
N ARG A 996 19.75 32.24 -4.55
CA ARG A 996 19.00 33.23 -3.75
C ARG A 996 19.03 34.57 -4.48
N HIS A 997 17.84 35.04 -4.86
CA HIS A 997 17.65 36.32 -5.55
C HIS A 997 18.31 37.49 -4.80
N ASN A 998 19.03 38.35 -5.53
CA ASN A 998 19.76 39.52 -5.04
C ASN A 998 20.88 39.25 -4.01
N SER A 999 21.13 37.98 -3.68
CA SER A 999 22.19 37.57 -2.75
C SER A 999 23.39 37.00 -3.51
N ASN A 1000 23.18 35.94 -4.29
CA ASN A 1000 24.23 35.29 -5.08
C ASN A 1000 23.91 35.19 -6.59
N SER A 1001 22.67 35.45 -6.97
CA SER A 1001 22.16 35.42 -8.34
C SER A 1001 20.92 36.30 -8.51
N ILE A 1002 20.48 36.45 -9.76
CA ILE A 1002 19.14 36.94 -10.08
C ILE A 1002 18.22 35.75 -10.39
N VAL A 1003 17.03 35.76 -9.81
CA VAL A 1003 15.97 34.79 -10.09
C VAL A 1003 14.84 35.58 -10.73
N VAL A 1004 14.38 35.13 -11.89
CA VAL A 1004 13.33 35.77 -12.67
C VAL A 1004 12.11 34.84 -12.70
N GLN A 1005 10.91 35.42 -12.77
CA GLN A 1005 9.69 34.64 -12.95
C GLN A 1005 9.78 33.85 -14.28
N THR A 1006 9.39 32.58 -14.24
CA THR A 1006 9.40 31.71 -15.43
C THR A 1006 8.54 32.32 -16.54
N ASN A 1007 9.08 32.35 -17.77
CA ASN A 1007 8.50 33.00 -18.96
C ASN A 1007 8.43 34.54 -18.93
N ASP A 1008 8.97 35.21 -17.92
CA ASP A 1008 9.08 36.67 -17.92
C ASP A 1008 10.33 37.12 -18.66
N GLU A 1009 10.26 37.01 -19.98
CA GLU A 1009 11.37 37.26 -20.90
C GLU A 1009 11.80 38.73 -20.93
N VAL A 1010 10.86 39.66 -20.78
CA VAL A 1010 11.14 41.10 -20.66
C VAL A 1010 12.03 41.34 -19.45
N LYS A 1011 11.68 40.74 -18.31
CA LYS A 1011 12.47 40.87 -17.09
C LYS A 1011 13.85 40.24 -17.21
N VAL A 1012 14.00 39.15 -17.96
CA VAL A 1012 15.32 38.57 -18.24
C VAL A 1012 16.22 39.60 -18.91
N ILE A 1013 15.75 40.22 -19.99
CA ILE A 1013 16.50 41.24 -20.74
C ILE A 1013 16.85 42.42 -19.83
N GLU A 1014 15.87 42.95 -19.09
CA GLU A 1014 16.09 44.04 -18.14
C GLU A 1014 17.17 43.72 -17.10
N LYS A 1015 17.22 42.47 -16.62
CA LYS A 1015 18.20 42.05 -15.61
C LYS A 1015 19.58 41.84 -16.20
N ILE A 1016 19.70 41.41 -17.46
CA ILE A 1016 20.99 41.38 -18.15
C ILE A 1016 21.51 42.82 -18.32
N ASN A 1017 20.68 43.74 -18.80
CA ASN A 1017 21.04 45.16 -18.97
C ASN A 1017 21.42 45.81 -17.63
N MET A 1018 20.68 45.51 -16.56
CA MET A 1018 21.03 45.98 -15.22
C MET A 1018 22.42 45.52 -14.79
N LEU A 1019 22.80 44.26 -15.03
CA LEU A 1019 24.13 43.75 -14.69
C LEU A 1019 25.25 44.31 -15.59
N LYS A 1020 24.92 44.75 -16.80
CA LYS A 1020 25.83 45.49 -17.68
C LYS A 1020 26.11 46.89 -17.12
N HIS A 1021 25.06 47.64 -16.82
CA HIS A 1021 25.14 49.07 -16.45
C HIS A 1021 25.43 49.32 -14.96
N GLN A 1022 25.24 48.32 -14.09
CA GLN A 1022 25.47 48.44 -12.64
C GLN A 1022 26.55 47.44 -12.16
N PRO A 1023 27.85 47.69 -12.44
CA PRO A 1023 28.93 46.76 -12.09
C PRO A 1023 29.03 46.50 -10.59
N ALA A 1024 28.67 47.47 -9.73
CA ALA A 1024 28.64 47.29 -8.28
C ALA A 1024 27.65 46.20 -7.83
N VAL A 1025 26.49 46.10 -8.49
CA VAL A 1025 25.50 45.04 -8.23
C VAL A 1025 26.04 43.69 -8.68
N ARG A 1026 26.63 43.64 -9.88
CA ARG A 1026 27.27 42.43 -10.42
C ARG A 1026 28.36 41.88 -9.51
N GLU A 1027 29.26 42.73 -9.03
CA GLU A 1027 30.35 42.33 -8.12
C GLU A 1027 29.84 41.96 -6.72
N ARG A 1028 28.74 42.55 -6.25
CA ARG A 1028 28.07 42.10 -5.02
C ARG A 1028 27.53 40.67 -5.17
N LEU A 1029 26.86 40.36 -6.28
CA LEU A 1029 26.32 39.02 -6.55
C LEU A 1029 27.45 37.99 -6.71
N LYS A 1030 28.51 38.31 -7.44
CA LYS A 1030 29.70 37.43 -7.59
C LYS A 1030 30.36 37.11 -6.25
N ARG A 1031 30.46 38.09 -5.33
CA ARG A 1031 30.92 37.84 -3.95
C ARG A 1031 29.97 36.93 -3.17
N GLY A 1032 28.65 37.09 -3.32
CA GLY A 1032 27.65 36.20 -2.72
C GLY A 1032 27.76 34.77 -3.25
N ALA A 1033 27.88 34.62 -4.57
CA ALA A 1033 28.11 33.35 -5.27
C ALA A 1033 29.36 32.64 -4.76
N CYS A 1034 30.49 33.34 -4.66
CA CYS A 1034 31.74 32.78 -4.14
C CYS A 1034 31.59 32.27 -2.68
N LYS A 1035 30.87 33.00 -1.82
CA LYS A 1035 30.56 32.55 -0.45
C LYS A 1035 29.70 31.28 -0.42
N THR A 1036 28.73 31.17 -1.33
CA THR A 1036 27.93 29.94 -1.48
C THR A 1036 28.79 28.77 -1.95
N ALA A 1037 29.63 28.98 -2.97
CA ALA A 1037 30.55 27.99 -3.51
C ALA A 1037 31.51 27.42 -2.45
N GLN A 1038 32.17 28.28 -1.67
CA GLN A 1038 33.09 27.87 -0.61
C GLN A 1038 32.45 26.89 0.39
N LYS A 1039 31.18 27.10 0.75
CA LYS A 1039 30.44 26.28 1.72
C LYS A 1039 29.91 24.96 1.15
N TRP A 1040 29.86 24.80 -0.18
CA TRP A 1040 29.29 23.61 -0.81
C TRP A 1040 30.17 22.36 -0.62
N PRO A 1041 29.60 21.14 -0.46
CA PRO A 1041 30.38 19.91 -0.34
C PRO A 1041 31.16 19.57 -1.62
N SER A 1042 32.34 18.93 -1.46
CA SER A 1042 33.05 18.30 -2.58
C SER A 1042 32.46 16.93 -2.93
N TRP A 1043 32.82 16.37 -4.08
CA TRP A 1043 32.42 15.02 -4.48
C TRP A 1043 32.92 13.91 -3.55
N GLU A 1044 34.06 14.08 -2.87
CA GLU A 1044 34.55 13.15 -1.85
C GLU A 1044 33.60 13.08 -0.67
N ARG A 1045 33.08 14.23 -0.22
CA ARG A 1045 32.10 14.30 0.86
C ARG A 1045 30.74 13.75 0.43
N ALA A 1046 30.27 14.11 -0.76
CA ALA A 1046 29.00 13.62 -1.30
C ALA A 1046 29.03 12.08 -1.47
N SER A 1047 30.08 11.54 -2.08
CA SER A 1047 30.23 10.10 -2.30
C SER A 1047 30.42 9.31 -1.01
N ARG A 1048 31.03 9.91 0.01
CA ARG A 1048 31.07 9.31 1.36
C ARG A 1048 29.68 9.23 1.99
N ASN A 1049 28.80 10.20 1.72
CA ASN A 1049 27.42 10.11 2.16
C ASN A 1049 26.67 9.01 1.40
N LEU A 1050 26.84 8.90 0.09
CA LEU A 1050 26.28 7.79 -0.69
C LEU A 1050 26.72 6.43 -0.14
N GLU A 1051 28.02 6.25 0.12
CA GLU A 1051 28.53 5.00 0.71
C GLU A 1051 27.84 4.64 2.03
N LYS A 1052 27.62 5.62 2.92
CA LYS A 1052 26.90 5.37 4.18
C LYS A 1052 25.48 4.87 3.92
N VAL A 1053 24.82 5.37 2.87
CA VAL A 1053 23.50 4.94 2.43
C VAL A 1053 23.54 3.52 1.88
N LEU A 1054 24.50 3.20 1.01
CA LEU A 1054 24.68 1.85 0.46
C LEU A 1054 24.93 0.81 1.58
N ASN A 1055 25.82 1.14 2.52
CA ASN A 1055 26.11 0.29 3.68
C ASN A 1055 24.92 0.14 4.64
N ARG A 1056 23.99 1.10 4.65
CA ARG A 1056 22.75 1.01 5.44
C ARG A 1056 21.76 0.06 4.79
N PHE A 1057 21.62 0.10 3.47
CA PHE A 1057 20.60 -0.70 2.76
C PHE A 1057 21.05 -2.11 2.43
N LYS A 1058 22.36 -2.37 2.26
CA LYS A 1058 22.95 -3.70 2.04
C LYS A 1058 22.56 -4.74 3.10
N ALA A 1059 22.21 -4.31 4.31
CA ALA A 1059 21.89 -5.18 5.44
C ALA A 1059 20.41 -5.57 5.56
N ARG A 1060 19.53 -5.12 4.65
CA ARG A 1060 18.08 -5.34 4.73
C ARG A 1060 17.57 -6.26 3.63
N ASN A 1061 16.50 -7.00 3.92
CA ASN A 1061 15.78 -7.78 2.91
C ASN A 1061 14.83 -6.86 2.13
N TRP A 1062 15.12 -6.69 0.85
CA TRP A 1062 14.32 -5.95 -0.12
C TRP A 1062 13.66 -6.94 -1.08
N PRO A 1063 12.62 -6.54 -1.82
CA PRO A 1063 11.97 -7.43 -2.80
C PRO A 1063 12.99 -8.06 -3.73
N ASP A 1064 12.80 -9.36 -4.00
CA ASP A 1064 13.70 -10.13 -4.83
C ASP A 1064 13.49 -9.83 -6.34
N GLN A 1065 14.41 -10.36 -7.15
CA GLN A 1065 14.41 -10.19 -8.60
C GLN A 1065 13.08 -10.65 -9.25
N ALA A 1066 12.45 -11.70 -8.72
CA ALA A 1066 11.21 -12.25 -9.25
C ALA A 1066 10.03 -11.31 -8.99
N TYR A 1067 9.94 -10.75 -7.78
CA TYR A 1067 8.95 -9.74 -7.44
C TYR A 1067 9.06 -8.50 -8.33
N LEU A 1068 10.28 -8.01 -8.57
CA LEU A 1068 10.52 -6.89 -9.49
C LEU A 1068 10.09 -7.23 -10.92
N GLY A 1069 10.33 -8.48 -11.35
CA GLY A 1069 9.86 -9.00 -12.63
C GLY A 1069 8.33 -8.94 -12.76
N HIS A 1070 7.60 -9.48 -11.79
CA HIS A 1070 6.13 -9.44 -11.78
C HIS A 1070 5.57 -8.01 -11.80
N LEU A 1071 6.17 -7.09 -11.02
CA LEU A 1071 5.75 -5.70 -11.02
C LEU A 1071 6.02 -5.03 -12.38
N THR A 1072 7.17 -5.31 -12.99
CA THR A 1072 7.53 -4.82 -14.33
C THR A 1072 6.53 -5.30 -15.37
N ASP A 1073 6.24 -6.59 -15.40
CA ASP A 1073 5.32 -7.20 -16.38
C ASP A 1073 3.93 -6.57 -16.29
N ASN A 1074 3.40 -6.41 -15.08
CA ASN A 1074 2.08 -5.79 -14.88
C ASN A 1074 2.03 -4.34 -15.38
N LEU A 1075 3.06 -3.54 -15.08
CA LEU A 1075 3.10 -2.13 -15.48
C LEU A 1075 3.25 -1.98 -17.00
N HIS A 1076 4.09 -2.79 -17.63
CA HIS A 1076 4.23 -2.80 -19.09
C HIS A 1076 2.93 -3.23 -19.78
N GLN A 1077 2.30 -4.31 -19.32
CA GLN A 1077 1.02 -4.77 -19.88
C GLN A 1077 -0.08 -3.71 -19.74
N ASN A 1078 -0.12 -2.98 -18.63
CA ASN A 1078 -1.09 -1.89 -18.44
C ASN A 1078 -0.84 -0.73 -19.40
N PHE A 1079 0.42 -0.34 -19.59
CA PHE A 1079 0.80 0.69 -20.56
C PHE A 1079 0.49 0.26 -22.00
N GLU A 1080 0.78 -0.99 -22.38
CA GLU A 1080 0.45 -1.53 -23.70
C GLU A 1080 -1.07 -1.53 -23.96
N LYS A 1081 -1.87 -1.96 -22.98
CA LYS A 1081 -3.34 -1.90 -23.07
C LYS A 1081 -3.84 -0.47 -23.23
N GLU A 1082 -3.28 0.47 -22.47
CA GLU A 1082 -3.63 1.89 -22.57
C GLU A 1082 -3.28 2.46 -23.94
N MET A 1083 -2.11 2.15 -24.48
CA MET A 1083 -1.71 2.54 -25.84
C MET A 1083 -2.61 1.91 -26.91
N GLN A 1084 -3.01 0.64 -26.76
CA GLN A 1084 -3.99 0.00 -27.64
C GLN A 1084 -5.34 0.72 -27.60
N LEU A 1085 -5.82 1.11 -26.42
CA LEU A 1085 -7.07 1.86 -26.26
C LEU A 1085 -6.99 3.25 -26.90
N ILE A 1086 -5.86 3.95 -26.72
CA ILE A 1086 -5.63 5.27 -27.34
C ILE A 1086 -5.65 5.14 -28.87
N ASN A 1087 -5.00 4.12 -29.42
CA ASN A 1087 -5.02 3.84 -30.86
C ASN A 1087 -6.42 3.47 -31.39
N LEU A 1088 -7.29 2.91 -30.55
CA LEU A 1088 -8.68 2.58 -30.89
C LEU A 1088 -9.65 3.75 -30.70
N THR A 1089 -9.30 4.76 -29.89
CA THR A 1089 -10.18 5.88 -29.49
C THR A 1089 -10.73 6.71 -30.67
N PRO A 1090 -9.97 6.98 -31.76
CA PRO A 1090 -10.51 7.66 -32.94
C PRO A 1090 -11.71 6.95 -33.57
N PHE A 1091 -11.78 5.61 -33.50
CA PHE A 1091 -12.85 4.80 -34.09
C PHE A 1091 -14.17 4.86 -33.29
N TYR A 1092 -14.14 5.34 -32.04
CA TYR A 1092 -15.33 5.45 -31.18
C TYR A 1092 -16.05 6.81 -31.26
N LYS A 1093 -15.45 7.82 -31.92
CA LYS A 1093 -15.98 9.20 -32.00
C LYS A 1093 -16.80 9.51 -33.25
N GLU A 1094 -17.03 8.55 -34.16
CA GLU A 1094 -17.85 8.78 -35.35
C GLU A 1094 -19.36 8.95 -35.02
N ASN A 1095 -20.00 9.89 -35.71
CA ASN A 1095 -21.37 10.34 -35.46
C ASN A 1095 -22.39 9.28 -35.95
N LEU A 1096 -23.03 8.59 -35.00
CA LEU A 1096 -23.80 7.34 -35.20
C LEU A 1096 -25.12 7.48 -35.98
N SER A 1097 -25.56 8.71 -36.24
CA SER A 1097 -26.90 9.03 -36.73
C SER A 1097 -26.93 9.53 -38.19
N SER A 1098 -25.79 9.61 -38.87
CA SER A 1098 -25.73 10.20 -40.21
C SER A 1098 -26.34 9.26 -41.27
N PRO A 1099 -27.19 9.77 -42.18
CA PRO A 1099 -27.68 8.99 -43.32
C PRO A 1099 -26.52 8.54 -44.22
N GLN A 1100 -26.69 7.37 -44.82
CA GLN A 1100 -25.71 6.68 -45.65
C GLN A 1100 -26.22 6.59 -47.07
N THR A 1101 -25.38 6.84 -48.07
CA THR A 1101 -25.78 6.83 -49.47
C THR A 1101 -25.52 5.47 -50.09
N PHE A 1102 -26.57 4.82 -50.56
CA PHE A 1102 -26.54 3.66 -51.44
C PHE A 1102 -26.61 4.14 -52.89
N GLN A 1103 -25.86 3.52 -53.78
CA GLN A 1103 -25.89 3.84 -55.20
C GLN A 1103 -25.92 2.58 -56.07
N LEU A 1104 -26.81 2.57 -57.06
CA LEU A 1104 -26.95 1.52 -58.06
C LEU A 1104 -26.61 2.08 -59.45
N TYR A 1105 -25.74 1.36 -60.16
CA TYR A 1105 -25.37 1.64 -61.53
C TYR A 1105 -25.84 0.51 -62.44
N TRP A 1106 -26.26 0.87 -63.65
CA TRP A 1106 -26.48 -0.06 -64.76
C TRP A 1106 -25.69 0.40 -65.98
N HIS A 1107 -25.39 -0.53 -66.86
CA HIS A 1107 -24.54 -0.27 -68.02
C HIS A 1107 -25.30 0.44 -69.14
N VAL A 1108 -24.73 1.53 -69.66
CA VAL A 1108 -25.28 2.35 -70.76
C VAL A 1108 -24.14 2.62 -71.75
N GLY A 1109 -24.30 2.21 -73.01
CA GLY A 1109 -23.24 2.36 -74.02
C GLY A 1109 -22.03 1.45 -73.78
N GLN A 1110 -20.84 2.00 -73.47
CA GLN A 1110 -19.60 1.25 -73.24
C GLN A 1110 -19.15 1.15 -71.76
N GLY A 1111 -19.99 1.53 -70.79
CA GLY A 1111 -19.64 1.41 -69.36
C GLY A 1111 -20.74 1.80 -68.37
N PHE A 1112 -20.37 1.95 -67.09
CA PHE A 1112 -21.24 2.50 -66.04
C PHE A 1112 -21.13 4.03 -66.02
N SER A 1113 -22.27 4.74 -66.05
CA SER A 1113 -22.31 6.21 -66.01
C SER A 1113 -22.74 6.73 -64.64
N GLU A 1114 -22.05 7.75 -64.11
CA GLU A 1114 -22.47 8.42 -62.87
C GLU A 1114 -23.76 9.23 -63.06
N SER A 1115 -23.97 9.85 -64.23
CA SER A 1115 -25.17 10.63 -64.53
C SER A 1115 -26.42 9.77 -64.70
N GLU A 1116 -26.24 8.47 -64.94
CA GLU A 1116 -27.32 7.48 -65.13
C GLU A 1116 -27.23 6.39 -64.05
N SER A 1117 -27.30 6.82 -62.79
CA SER A 1117 -27.30 5.95 -61.62
C SER A 1117 -28.42 6.33 -60.66
N TRP A 1118 -28.80 5.40 -59.77
CA TRP A 1118 -29.79 5.65 -58.73
C TRP A 1118 -29.12 5.78 -57.37
N LYS A 1119 -29.24 6.96 -56.75
CA LYS A 1119 -28.79 7.24 -55.39
C LYS A 1119 -29.98 7.27 -54.44
N THR A 1120 -29.86 6.64 -53.28
CA THR A 1120 -30.82 6.74 -52.17
C THR A 1120 -30.09 6.73 -50.84
N THR A 1121 -30.74 7.20 -49.77
CA THR A 1121 -30.13 7.23 -48.43
C THR A 1121 -30.86 6.33 -47.46
N TYR A 1122 -30.12 5.65 -46.59
CA TYR A 1122 -30.66 4.81 -45.53
C TYR A 1122 -29.95 5.03 -44.18
N LYS A 1123 -30.62 4.67 -43.08
CA LYS A 1123 -30.12 4.87 -41.72
C LYS A 1123 -29.15 3.76 -41.32
N SER A 1124 -28.09 4.13 -40.60
CA SER A 1124 -27.16 3.17 -39.99
C SER A 1124 -27.83 2.38 -38.86
N GLY A 1125 -27.49 1.11 -38.71
CA GLY A 1125 -27.91 0.24 -37.62
C GLY A 1125 -29.24 -0.52 -37.82
N GLN A 1126 -29.98 -0.27 -38.91
CA GLN A 1126 -31.26 -0.93 -39.19
C GLN A 1126 -31.23 -1.64 -40.55
N TRP A 1127 -31.97 -2.76 -40.64
CA TRP A 1127 -32.24 -3.41 -41.93
C TRP A 1127 -33.20 -2.58 -42.76
N VAL A 1128 -32.87 -2.38 -44.04
CA VAL A 1128 -33.72 -1.69 -45.01
C VAL A 1128 -33.84 -2.51 -46.28
N THR A 1129 -34.99 -2.46 -46.93
CA THR A 1129 -35.20 -3.02 -48.28
C THR A 1129 -35.21 -1.86 -49.27
N LEU A 1130 -34.33 -1.92 -50.27
CA LEU A 1130 -34.19 -0.93 -51.32
C LEU A 1130 -34.68 -1.53 -52.64
N THR A 1131 -35.61 -0.83 -53.31
CA THR A 1131 -36.20 -1.30 -54.57
C THR A 1131 -36.14 -0.21 -55.64
N LYS A 1132 -35.72 -0.58 -56.85
CA LYS A 1132 -35.66 0.33 -58.01
C LYS A 1132 -36.15 -0.36 -59.29
N PRO A 1133 -37.21 0.15 -59.93
CA PRO A 1133 -37.56 -0.22 -61.29
C PRO A 1133 -36.46 0.21 -62.27
N LEU A 1134 -36.13 -0.68 -63.20
CA LEU A 1134 -35.14 -0.50 -64.27
C LEU A 1134 -35.77 -0.94 -65.59
N HIS A 1135 -35.56 -0.16 -66.64
CA HIS A 1135 -35.92 -0.54 -68.01
C HIS A 1135 -34.67 -1.08 -68.70
N ALA A 1136 -34.79 -2.21 -69.40
CA ALA A 1136 -33.67 -2.83 -70.08
C ALA A 1136 -33.84 -2.76 -71.60
N ASP A 1137 -33.03 -1.92 -72.25
CA ASP A 1137 -33.04 -1.73 -73.71
C ASP A 1137 -32.32 -2.86 -74.48
N SER A 1138 -31.74 -3.84 -73.76
CA SER A 1138 -31.00 -4.96 -74.35
C SER A 1138 -31.25 -6.28 -73.62
N LYS A 1139 -30.94 -7.41 -74.28
CA LYS A 1139 -31.10 -8.77 -73.72
C LYS A 1139 -30.16 -9.08 -72.56
N THR A 1140 -29.22 -8.18 -72.21
CA THR A 1140 -28.26 -8.41 -71.14
C THR A 1140 -28.01 -7.11 -70.38
N ILE A 1141 -28.23 -7.12 -69.06
CA ILE A 1141 -27.96 -5.97 -68.20
C ILE A 1141 -26.81 -6.27 -67.23
N TYR A 1142 -25.92 -5.30 -67.04
CA TYR A 1142 -24.84 -5.35 -66.07
C TYR A 1142 -25.14 -4.35 -64.96
N LEU A 1143 -24.96 -4.76 -63.70
CA LEU A 1143 -25.27 -3.96 -62.53
C LEU A 1143 -24.08 -3.88 -61.57
N ARG A 1144 -23.89 -2.69 -60.99
CA ARG A 1144 -22.93 -2.43 -59.92
C ARG A 1144 -23.66 -1.75 -58.76
N ILE A 1145 -23.42 -2.24 -57.54
CA ILE A 1145 -23.95 -1.67 -56.30
C ILE A 1145 -22.78 -1.12 -55.48
N ASP A 1146 -22.90 0.14 -55.09
CA ASP A 1146 -22.04 0.77 -54.11
C ASP A 1146 -22.84 0.95 -52.82
N PRO A 1147 -22.63 0.09 -51.80
CA PRO A 1147 -23.55 0.01 -50.68
C PRO A 1147 -23.44 1.23 -49.74
N VAL A 1148 -22.23 1.74 -49.50
CA VAL A 1148 -21.99 2.92 -48.64
C VAL A 1148 -20.56 3.45 -48.76
N MET A 1149 -20.37 4.75 -49.03
CA MET A 1149 -19.03 5.38 -49.02
C MET A 1149 -18.60 5.86 -47.62
N LYS A 1150 -18.70 5.00 -46.60
CA LYS A 1150 -18.16 5.24 -45.24
C LYS A 1150 -17.50 4.00 -44.68
N ASN A 1151 -16.64 4.21 -43.68
CA ASN A 1151 -15.98 3.13 -42.94
C ASN A 1151 -16.99 2.35 -42.08
N GLY A 1152 -17.08 1.03 -42.27
CA GLY A 1152 -17.94 0.18 -41.46
C GLY A 1152 -18.24 -1.19 -42.07
N VAL A 1153 -19.20 -1.89 -41.49
CA VAL A 1153 -19.65 -3.22 -41.89
C VAL A 1153 -20.98 -3.12 -42.61
N VAL A 1154 -21.06 -3.66 -43.82
CA VAL A 1154 -22.30 -3.83 -44.58
C VAL A 1154 -22.69 -5.30 -44.56
N THR A 1155 -23.94 -5.57 -44.20
CA THR A 1155 -24.57 -6.89 -44.24
C THR A 1155 -25.69 -6.86 -45.26
N ILE A 1156 -25.69 -7.82 -46.19
CA ILE A 1156 -26.71 -7.96 -47.24
C ILE A 1156 -27.35 -9.33 -47.09
N GLU A 1157 -28.67 -9.36 -46.99
CA GLU A 1157 -29.47 -10.58 -46.83
C GLU A 1157 -29.85 -11.19 -48.18
N HIS A 1158 -30.26 -10.35 -49.13
CA HIS A 1158 -30.52 -10.76 -50.52
C HIS A 1158 -30.31 -9.62 -51.52
N ILE A 1159 -30.04 -9.99 -52.77
CA ILE A 1159 -30.12 -9.13 -53.96
C ILE A 1159 -30.88 -9.90 -55.03
N SER A 1160 -32.02 -9.40 -55.48
CA SER A 1160 -32.89 -10.09 -56.43
C SER A 1160 -33.38 -9.14 -57.51
N ILE A 1161 -33.52 -9.65 -58.72
CA ILE A 1161 -34.08 -8.93 -59.86
C ILE A 1161 -35.36 -9.62 -60.26
N TYR A 1162 -36.45 -8.89 -60.36
CA TYR A 1162 -37.78 -9.41 -60.68
C TYR A 1162 -38.28 -8.82 -61.99
N ASN A 1163 -39.05 -9.61 -62.75
CA ASN A 1163 -39.92 -9.07 -63.79
C ASN A 1163 -41.11 -8.36 -63.11
N THR A 1164 -41.41 -7.11 -63.49
CA THR A 1164 -42.42 -6.29 -62.83
C THR A 1164 -43.86 -6.74 -63.07
N GLU A 1165 -44.15 -7.45 -64.16
CA GLU A 1165 -45.50 -7.96 -64.48
C GLU A 1165 -45.81 -9.30 -63.80
N LYS A 1166 -44.83 -10.20 -63.71
CA LYS A 1166 -45.01 -11.56 -63.16
C LYS A 1166 -44.66 -11.70 -61.69
N ASN A 1167 -43.94 -10.72 -61.13
CA ASN A 1167 -43.38 -10.74 -59.77
C ASN A 1167 -42.57 -12.03 -59.45
N GLN A 1168 -41.99 -12.65 -60.48
CA GLN A 1168 -41.08 -13.79 -60.36
C GLN A 1168 -39.62 -13.31 -60.49
N PRO A 1169 -38.68 -13.86 -59.70
CA PRO A 1169 -37.29 -13.47 -59.78
C PRO A 1169 -36.67 -14.00 -61.07
N VAL A 1170 -36.08 -13.09 -61.86
CA VAL A 1170 -35.20 -13.41 -63.00
C VAL A 1170 -33.88 -13.99 -62.48
N VAL A 1171 -33.35 -13.41 -61.39
CA VAL A 1171 -32.19 -13.92 -60.65
C VAL A 1171 -32.26 -13.49 -59.19
N SER A 1172 -31.77 -14.32 -58.28
CA SER A 1172 -31.63 -14.01 -56.85
C SER A 1172 -30.26 -14.44 -56.34
N TYR A 1173 -29.70 -13.66 -55.43
CA TYR A 1173 -28.47 -13.93 -54.69
C TYR A 1173 -28.76 -13.82 -53.20
N ASP A 1174 -28.69 -14.94 -52.50
CA ASP A 1174 -29.01 -15.11 -51.07
C ASP A 1174 -28.32 -16.37 -50.52
N ALA A 1175 -28.61 -16.75 -49.27
CA ALA A 1175 -28.06 -17.93 -48.62
C ALA A 1175 -28.30 -19.25 -49.39
N SER A 1176 -29.42 -19.36 -50.12
CA SER A 1176 -29.84 -20.58 -50.81
C SER A 1176 -29.29 -20.68 -52.24
N THR A 1177 -29.13 -19.54 -52.91
CA THR A 1177 -28.63 -19.43 -54.29
C THR A 1177 -27.11 -19.23 -54.36
N GLY A 1178 -26.50 -18.76 -53.27
CA GLY A 1178 -25.05 -18.63 -53.10
C GLY A 1178 -24.49 -17.26 -53.53
N TRP A 1179 -23.57 -16.74 -52.71
CA TRP A 1179 -22.92 -15.43 -52.92
C TRP A 1179 -21.66 -15.46 -53.81
N THR A 1180 -21.25 -16.64 -54.29
CA THR A 1180 -19.94 -16.85 -54.93
C THR A 1180 -19.79 -16.16 -56.28
N SER A 1181 -20.91 -15.93 -56.98
CA SER A 1181 -20.97 -15.27 -58.29
C SER A 1181 -20.83 -13.75 -58.22
N LEU A 1182 -21.03 -13.12 -57.06
CA LEU A 1182 -20.83 -11.68 -56.88
C LEU A 1182 -19.35 -11.34 -56.74
N LYS A 1183 -18.89 -10.35 -57.50
CA LYS A 1183 -17.51 -9.85 -57.43
C LYS A 1183 -17.45 -8.59 -56.56
N ILE A 1184 -16.69 -8.65 -55.47
CA ILE A 1184 -16.42 -7.51 -54.59
C ILE A 1184 -15.13 -6.83 -55.05
N ALA A 1185 -15.17 -5.52 -55.23
CA ALA A 1185 -14.08 -4.72 -55.79
C ALA A 1185 -13.95 -3.35 -55.12
N GLY A 1186 -13.00 -2.53 -55.58
CA GLY A 1186 -12.71 -1.22 -55.02
C GLY A 1186 -12.17 -1.31 -53.60
N THR A 1187 -12.69 -0.48 -52.67
CA THR A 1187 -12.27 -0.44 -51.26
C THR A 1187 -13.15 -1.29 -50.33
N ALA A 1188 -13.84 -2.31 -50.88
CA ALA A 1188 -14.61 -3.28 -50.10
C ALA A 1188 -13.83 -4.59 -49.91
N HIS A 1189 -13.93 -5.19 -48.72
CA HIS A 1189 -13.36 -6.51 -48.43
C HIS A 1189 -14.42 -7.47 -47.90
N ILE A 1190 -14.41 -8.73 -48.36
CA ILE A 1190 -15.32 -9.75 -47.84
C ILE A 1190 -14.90 -10.14 -46.42
N LEU A 1191 -15.84 -10.09 -45.48
CA LEU A 1191 -15.66 -10.63 -44.14
C LEU A 1191 -16.22 -12.06 -44.05
N THR A 1192 -17.44 -12.28 -44.55
CA THR A 1192 -18.03 -13.63 -44.66
C THR A 1192 -19.14 -13.68 -45.71
N ARG A 1193 -19.44 -14.89 -46.19
CA ARG A 1193 -20.56 -15.22 -47.08
C ARG A 1193 -21.53 -16.23 -46.44
N ASN A 1194 -21.36 -16.53 -45.16
CA ASN A 1194 -22.15 -17.56 -44.48
C ASN A 1194 -23.51 -16.99 -44.06
N GLY A 1195 -24.61 -17.48 -44.65
CA GLY A 1195 -25.95 -16.93 -44.50
C GLY A 1195 -26.11 -15.60 -45.25
N CYS A 1196 -25.58 -14.51 -44.71
CA CYS A 1196 -25.58 -13.18 -45.35
C CYS A 1196 -24.24 -12.89 -46.03
N LEU A 1197 -24.22 -11.96 -47.00
CA LEU A 1197 -22.99 -11.37 -47.49
C LEU A 1197 -22.58 -10.22 -46.55
N VAL A 1198 -21.44 -10.38 -45.88
CA VAL A 1198 -20.89 -9.37 -44.98
C VAL A 1198 -19.59 -8.84 -45.57
N ILE A 1199 -19.52 -7.53 -45.77
CA ILE A 1199 -18.34 -6.85 -46.28
C ILE A 1199 -17.92 -5.70 -45.36
N GLU A 1200 -16.61 -5.47 -45.31
CA GLU A 1200 -15.99 -4.27 -44.77
C GLU A 1200 -15.97 -3.20 -45.87
N SER A 1201 -16.56 -2.04 -45.59
CA SER A 1201 -16.46 -0.84 -46.43
C SER A 1201 -15.40 0.10 -45.86
N LYS A 1202 -14.45 0.56 -46.69
CA LYS A 1202 -13.39 1.52 -46.30
C LYS A 1202 -13.59 2.94 -46.87
N GLY A 1203 -14.84 3.30 -47.18
CA GLY A 1203 -15.27 4.68 -47.34
C GLY A 1203 -14.86 5.44 -48.61
N GLN A 1204 -14.00 4.91 -49.48
CA GLN A 1204 -13.59 5.61 -50.70
C GLN A 1204 -14.33 5.15 -51.96
N ASP A 1205 -14.51 3.84 -52.18
CA ASP A 1205 -15.17 3.28 -53.37
C ASP A 1205 -15.50 1.77 -53.19
N PRO A 1206 -16.42 1.38 -52.30
CA PRO A 1206 -16.76 -0.03 -52.08
C PRO A 1206 -17.74 -0.53 -53.14
N GLN A 1207 -17.37 -1.57 -53.91
CA GLN A 1207 -18.17 -2.01 -55.07
C GLN A 1207 -18.60 -3.48 -54.97
N ILE A 1208 -19.84 -3.75 -55.39
CA ILE A 1208 -20.40 -5.09 -55.60
C ILE A 1208 -20.86 -5.19 -57.05
N LEU A 1209 -20.16 -6.00 -57.84
CA LEU A 1209 -20.46 -6.23 -59.26
C LEU A 1209 -21.27 -7.52 -59.41
N LEU A 1210 -22.43 -7.40 -60.05
CA LEU A 1210 -23.28 -8.53 -60.37
C LEU A 1210 -22.84 -9.17 -61.71
N PRO A 1211 -22.96 -10.50 -61.87
CA PRO A 1211 -22.86 -11.16 -63.16
C PRO A 1211 -23.81 -10.55 -64.21
N PRO A 1212 -23.51 -10.69 -65.52
CA PRO A 1212 -24.43 -10.29 -66.58
C PRO A 1212 -25.78 -11.01 -66.41
N VAL A 1213 -26.86 -10.25 -66.37
CA VAL A 1213 -28.22 -10.78 -66.19
C VAL A 1213 -28.88 -10.88 -67.56
N LEU A 1214 -29.18 -12.11 -67.98
CA LEU A 1214 -29.83 -12.40 -69.27
C LEU A 1214 -31.34 -12.25 -69.14
N LEU A 1215 -31.94 -11.41 -69.98
CA LEU A 1215 -33.37 -11.11 -70.00
C LEU A 1215 -34.03 -11.77 -71.21
N SER A 1216 -35.24 -12.31 -71.04
CA SER A 1216 -36.04 -12.77 -72.17
C SER A 1216 -36.73 -11.57 -72.85
N ASN A 1217 -37.19 -11.72 -74.11
CA ASN A 1217 -37.89 -10.65 -74.85
C ASN A 1217 -39.16 -10.11 -74.14
N ARG A 1218 -39.63 -10.75 -73.05
CA ARG A 1218 -40.80 -10.34 -72.26
C ARG A 1218 -40.45 -9.73 -70.90
N ASP A 1219 -39.16 -9.52 -70.61
CA ASP A 1219 -38.65 -9.00 -69.33
C ASP A 1219 -38.03 -7.60 -69.47
N SER A 1220 -38.55 -6.73 -70.36
CA SER A 1220 -38.02 -5.38 -70.59
C SER A 1220 -38.20 -4.44 -69.39
N ASP A 1221 -39.22 -4.69 -68.56
CA ASP A 1221 -39.43 -3.99 -67.29
C ASP A 1221 -39.09 -4.90 -66.11
N ILE A 1222 -38.04 -4.53 -65.39
CA ILE A 1222 -37.53 -5.26 -64.23
C ILE A 1222 -37.42 -4.35 -63.02
N LYS A 1223 -37.28 -4.93 -61.82
CA LYS A 1223 -36.93 -4.20 -60.60
C LYS A 1223 -35.80 -4.92 -59.88
N LEU A 1224 -34.82 -4.15 -59.39
CA LEU A 1224 -33.86 -4.65 -58.40
C LEU A 1224 -34.43 -4.44 -57.01
N GLU A 1225 -34.32 -5.46 -56.17
CA GLU A 1225 -34.60 -5.40 -54.74
C GLU A 1225 -33.39 -5.93 -53.95
N THR A 1226 -32.99 -5.23 -52.90
CA THR A 1226 -31.97 -5.72 -51.97
C THR A 1226 -32.28 -5.35 -50.52
N ARG A 1227 -32.02 -6.28 -49.60
CA ARG A 1227 -32.12 -6.03 -48.15
C ARG A 1227 -30.74 -5.90 -47.53
N ILE A 1228 -30.48 -4.72 -46.97
CA ILE A 1228 -29.15 -4.27 -46.56
C ILE A 1228 -29.19 -3.62 -45.16
N LYS A 1229 -28.12 -3.81 -44.38
CA LYS A 1229 -27.86 -3.14 -43.09
C LYS A 1229 -26.42 -2.64 -43.12
N PHE A 1230 -26.21 -1.36 -42.80
CA PHE A 1230 -24.88 -0.83 -42.54
C PHE A 1230 -24.72 -0.55 -41.06
N MET A 1231 -23.54 -0.82 -40.52
CA MET A 1231 -23.12 -0.46 -39.18
C MET A 1231 -21.75 0.17 -39.25
N SER A 1232 -21.56 1.33 -38.61
CA SER A 1232 -20.21 1.79 -38.29
C SER A 1232 -19.45 0.72 -37.50
N PHE A 1233 -18.11 0.71 -37.54
CA PHE A 1233 -17.34 -0.24 -36.72
C PHE A 1233 -17.71 -0.16 -35.23
N ALA A 1234 -17.98 1.05 -34.72
CA ALA A 1234 -18.45 1.26 -33.36
C ALA A 1234 -19.84 0.66 -33.07
N GLN A 1235 -20.72 0.55 -34.07
CA GLN A 1235 -22.01 -0.14 -33.94
C GLN A 1235 -21.85 -1.65 -34.06
N ALA A 1236 -21.08 -2.13 -35.03
CA ALA A 1236 -20.83 -3.56 -35.22
C ALA A 1236 -20.18 -4.19 -33.98
N VAL A 1237 -19.19 -3.52 -33.39
CA VAL A 1237 -18.54 -3.95 -32.15
C VAL A 1237 -19.51 -3.94 -30.97
N ARG A 1238 -20.35 -2.91 -30.83
CA ARG A 1238 -21.39 -2.88 -29.79
C ARG A 1238 -22.39 -4.02 -29.93
N ASP A 1239 -22.88 -4.26 -31.14
CA ASP A 1239 -23.81 -5.35 -31.46
C ASP A 1239 -23.18 -6.73 -31.14
N LEU A 1240 -21.89 -6.90 -31.40
CA LEU A 1240 -21.12 -8.10 -31.07
C LEU A 1240 -20.98 -8.33 -29.54
N PHE A 1241 -20.85 -7.24 -28.77
CA PHE A 1241 -20.75 -7.32 -27.31
C PHE A 1241 -22.12 -7.40 -26.61
N SER A 1242 -23.20 -6.90 -27.23
CA SER A 1242 -24.57 -7.05 -26.71
C SER A 1242 -25.20 -8.41 -27.05
N ASN A 1243 -24.81 -9.05 -28.15
CA ASN A 1243 -25.34 -10.38 -28.53
C ASN A 1243 -24.62 -11.56 -27.86
N LYS A 1244 -23.60 -11.33 -27.02
CA LYS A 1244 -22.87 -12.38 -26.29
C LYS A 1244 -23.64 -13.02 -25.12
N GLU A 1245 -24.92 -12.72 -24.94
CA GLU A 1245 -25.82 -13.52 -24.11
C GLU A 1245 -26.44 -14.71 -24.87
N ASN A 1246 -26.30 -14.81 -26.19
CA ASN A 1246 -26.72 -16.00 -26.94
C ASN A 1246 -25.70 -16.37 -28.04
N ASN A 1247 -24.98 -17.47 -27.79
CA ASN A 1247 -24.01 -18.22 -28.61
C ASN A 1247 -22.52 -17.85 -28.47
N THR A 1248 -21.76 -18.93 -28.22
CA THR A 1248 -20.34 -19.12 -27.93
C THR A 1248 -19.33 -18.27 -28.69
#